data_AF-A0A1F2T5J5-F1
#
_entry.id   AF-A0A1F2T5J5-F1
#
_cell.length_a   1.000
_cell.length_b   1.000
_cell.length_c   1.000
_cell.angle_alpha   90.00
_cell.angle_beta   90.00
_cell.angle_gamma   90.00
#
_symmetry.space_group_name_H-M   'P 1'
#
loop_
_entity.id
_entity.type
_entity.pdbx_description
1 polymer ?
#
loop_
_entity_poly.entity_id
_entity_poly.type
_entity_poly.pdbx_seq_one_letter_code
_entity_poly.pdbx_strand_id
1 'polypeptide(L)'
;MTPRLTAVAAAIACVFAAGQAQANGTDPTVVAGQASFSALGRSLSISNSPGAIINWHGFSIGAGETTRFIQQSAASSVLNRVIGPDPSSILGTLTSNGRVFLINPGGILFGPDARIDVAGLVASTLNLSNQDFLAGRFNFTSNPLAGKVENQGSITTPSGGSVYLVGSSVTNSGVINSPQGDVILAAGQSVKIFDSSTPGVRVELTASDNAAVNLGEILAQSGQVGIYGAALRNAGIIDANQVVRDASGKIVLRAKKDLTLEAGSRLSANGEQAGEITVQSETGTTLGSGMIEAKGTGWMAGKGGTIKLLGNMQTGLVNVGGTLDASAPNGGDGGFIETSAAHVKVADNTIVTTQSAQGKSGAWLIDPSDFTIAAAGGNITGTTLGTNLAGGPITILSSAGNAGGNGDINVNAAVSWSANALTLTAARDININAVMTASGTSSLLMNTATANGSDGAVAGGAVKVGMNAGGFAGRVDFFQANGVTPRTGTGFLTINGLGYTVIDTLGASTTTTVTDLQGMKSGLASNYALGANIDATLTSGWNAGAGFVPIGTPGTPFMGRFDGLGHTITALTIKPGSASTGLFGATGPNLTFQNIGLVGGSVIGAAGTGGLIGTNGTSSTVSNSYNTGNVSGASGTGGLVGTNTTGAISNSYATGIVAGSNAGTGGLVGSNTTGTVSKSYASGSVTGGGAATGGLLGSTQANTVSDSYAAGNVSGAGAGVGGLIGSSIGTVTTSYATGSVSGAGSQLGALVGGAAGTVTTSFWNSDTSLIATSVGGGRGMTTAEMKTQANFTSATTANGSVDPAWNSTNTWVMYNGLTYPLLRPFMTPLTVTANNDTKTYNGLAYSGGNGVTPAPSGNLLGTVSYSGTSQGAINANSYVITPGGLYSNQQGYIISYADGTLNITKKSVTIAGTVADTKVYNGDTLATLSNIGAVATGVGTETLVLTGPSAGNINFNTKDVATANLVTGAGYSIGDGTGTANNYALSSTSATAAAAITTKALTGSISAANKPYDTTTSATITGRTLAAGVLG
;
A
#
# COMPACT_ATOMS: atom_id res chain seq x y z
N MET A 1 -56.65 25.90 87.69
CA MET A 1 -57.42 26.73 86.74
C MET A 1 -56.42 27.51 85.88
N THR A 2 -56.42 27.26 84.57
CA THR A 2 -56.56 28.24 83.45
C THR A 2 -56.11 29.70 83.69
N PRO A 3 -55.56 30.40 82.67
CA PRO A 3 -56.34 30.63 81.45
C PRO A 3 -55.65 30.67 80.08
N ARG A 4 -56.49 30.40 79.08
CA ARG A 4 -56.39 30.73 77.66
C ARG A 4 -56.51 32.25 77.46
N LEU A 5 -55.93 32.77 76.38
CA LEU A 5 -56.48 33.91 75.66
C LEU A 5 -56.21 33.78 74.15
N THR A 6 -57.22 34.20 73.40
CA THR A 6 -57.49 33.99 71.97
C THR A 6 -57.51 35.34 71.23
N ALA A 7 -57.16 35.28 69.94
CA ALA A 7 -57.76 35.98 68.78
C ALA A 7 -57.12 37.26 68.18
N VAL A 8 -56.72 37.12 66.89
CA VAL A 8 -57.17 37.85 65.65
C VAL A 8 -56.85 39.37 65.54
N ALA A 9 -56.41 40.02 64.43
CA ALA A 9 -55.93 39.71 63.07
C ALA A 9 -55.50 41.02 62.34
N ALA A 10 -54.81 40.88 61.18
CA ALA A 10 -54.73 41.77 59.99
C ALA A 10 -53.95 43.12 60.08
N ALA A 11 -53.22 43.65 59.08
CA ALA A 11 -52.88 43.26 57.71
C ALA A 11 -51.80 44.21 57.08
N ILE A 12 -51.02 43.68 56.12
CA ILE A 12 -50.42 44.28 54.90
C ILE A 12 -49.34 45.38 55.02
N ALA A 13 -48.14 45.06 54.50
CA ALA A 13 -47.51 45.79 53.39
C ALA A 13 -46.34 44.99 52.78
N CYS A 14 -46.51 44.57 51.53
CA CYS A 14 -45.46 44.02 50.68
C CYS A 14 -44.37 45.06 50.41
N VAL A 15 -43.11 44.68 50.60
CA VAL A 15 -42.00 45.26 49.83
C VAL A 15 -41.37 44.11 49.06
N PHE A 16 -41.45 44.20 47.74
CA PHE A 16 -40.66 43.40 46.81
C PHE A 16 -39.18 43.60 47.10
N ALA A 17 -38.52 42.61 47.69
CA ALA A 17 -37.09 42.45 47.49
C ALA A 17 -36.92 41.62 46.22
N ALA A 18 -36.42 42.27 45.17
CA ALA A 18 -36.06 41.64 43.92
C ALA A 18 -35.20 40.40 44.18
N GLY A 19 -35.61 39.26 43.58
CA GLY A 19 -34.85 38.03 43.61
C GLY A 19 -33.46 38.29 43.04
N GLN A 20 -32.44 38.28 43.89
CA GLN A 20 -31.06 38.20 43.42
C GLN A 20 -30.85 36.80 42.88
N ALA A 21 -30.55 36.72 41.58
CA ALA A 21 -30.22 35.49 40.88
C ALA A 21 -29.14 34.72 41.67
N GLN A 22 -29.53 33.58 42.24
CA GLN A 22 -28.61 32.62 42.86
C GLN A 22 -27.93 31.87 41.71
N ALA A 23 -26.73 32.29 41.34
CA ALA A 23 -25.96 31.67 40.29
C ALA A 23 -24.58 31.28 40.84
N ASN A 24 -23.98 30.18 40.32
CA ASN A 24 -22.78 29.43 40.74
C ASN A 24 -23.05 27.97 41.20
N GLY A 25 -24.14 27.69 41.93
CA GLY A 25 -24.55 26.32 42.32
C GLY A 25 -25.77 26.30 43.24
N THR A 26 -26.62 25.26 43.15
CA THR A 26 -27.89 25.15 43.91
C THR A 26 -27.84 24.01 44.93
N ASP A 27 -28.43 24.26 46.10
CA ASP A 27 -28.62 23.32 47.21
C ASP A 27 -27.35 22.55 47.64
N PRO A 28 -26.26 23.23 48.07
CA PRO A 28 -25.04 22.57 48.51
C PRO A 28 -25.27 21.75 49.79
N THR A 29 -24.79 20.51 49.78
CA THR A 29 -24.74 19.63 50.94
C THR A 29 -23.31 19.14 51.17
N VAL A 30 -22.72 19.49 52.31
CA VAL A 30 -21.37 19.02 52.68
C VAL A 30 -21.47 17.59 53.23
N VAL A 31 -20.82 16.64 52.54
CA VAL A 31 -20.86 15.20 52.85
C VAL A 31 -19.63 14.74 53.63
N ALA A 32 -18.50 15.42 53.46
CA ALA A 32 -17.27 15.18 54.21
C ALA A 32 -16.49 16.49 54.35
N GLY A 33 -15.73 16.64 55.44
CA GLY A 33 -14.98 17.86 55.75
C GLY A 33 -15.87 19.03 56.19
N GLN A 34 -15.35 20.24 56.05
CA GLN A 34 -16.05 21.50 56.34
C GLN A 34 -16.02 22.41 55.12
N ALA A 35 -17.13 23.07 54.81
CA ALA A 35 -17.20 24.12 53.79
C ALA A 35 -18.16 25.24 54.22
N SER A 36 -17.83 26.48 53.89
CA SER A 36 -18.67 27.66 54.12
C SER A 36 -18.85 28.43 52.82
N PHE A 37 -20.03 29.02 52.62
CA PHE A 37 -20.46 29.64 51.37
C PHE A 37 -20.77 31.11 51.60
N SER A 38 -20.20 32.00 50.78
CA SER A 38 -20.41 33.45 50.85
C SER A 38 -20.73 33.98 49.44
N ALA A 39 -21.99 34.33 49.22
CA ALA A 39 -22.46 34.91 47.96
C ALA A 39 -22.52 36.45 48.07
N LEU A 40 -21.88 37.15 47.15
CA LEU A 40 -21.91 38.62 47.03
C LEU A 40 -22.08 39.01 45.55
N GLY A 41 -23.27 39.50 45.19
CA GLY A 41 -23.58 39.87 43.81
C GLY A 41 -23.45 38.66 42.87
N ARG A 42 -22.60 38.78 41.84
CA ARG A 42 -22.31 37.72 40.86
C ARG A 42 -21.16 36.78 41.28
N SER A 43 -20.70 36.86 42.53
CA SER A 43 -19.58 36.05 43.04
C SER A 43 -19.99 35.14 44.20
N LEU A 44 -19.55 33.87 44.14
CA LEU A 44 -19.65 32.89 45.22
C LEU A 44 -18.23 32.52 45.69
N SER A 45 -17.91 32.80 46.96
CA SER A 45 -16.69 32.32 47.62
C SER A 45 -17.00 31.12 48.52
N ILE A 46 -16.21 30.06 48.38
CA ILE A 46 -16.35 28.80 49.12
C ILE A 46 -15.04 28.53 49.86
N SER A 47 -15.05 28.56 51.19
CA SER A 47 -13.88 28.19 52.00
C SER A 47 -14.05 26.77 52.52
N ASN A 48 -13.10 25.87 52.25
CA ASN A 48 -13.21 24.45 52.59
C ASN A 48 -11.96 23.85 53.25
N SER A 49 -12.17 22.78 54.02
CA SER A 49 -11.09 21.92 54.54
C SER A 49 -10.51 21.02 53.44
N PRO A 50 -9.27 20.51 53.59
CA PRO A 50 -8.72 19.52 52.68
C PRO A 50 -9.59 18.26 52.61
N GLY A 51 -9.84 17.75 51.41
CA GLY A 51 -10.66 16.54 51.20
C GLY A 51 -12.16 16.76 51.40
N ALA A 52 -12.64 18.01 51.43
CA ALA A 52 -14.07 18.29 51.55
C ALA A 52 -14.84 17.73 50.34
N ILE A 53 -16.02 17.16 50.58
CA ILE A 53 -16.93 16.67 49.55
C ILE A 53 -18.24 17.44 49.68
N ILE A 54 -18.67 18.07 48.58
CA ILE A 54 -19.88 18.89 48.48
C ILE A 54 -20.75 18.31 47.36
N ASN A 55 -21.95 17.85 47.70
CA ASN A 55 -22.97 17.50 46.74
C ASN A 55 -23.80 18.73 46.38
N TRP A 56 -24.20 18.86 45.11
CA TRP A 56 -24.96 19.98 44.56
C TRP A 56 -26.16 19.46 43.79
N HIS A 57 -27.33 20.10 43.89
CA HIS A 57 -28.44 19.79 42.98
C HIS A 57 -28.10 20.23 41.55
N GLY A 58 -27.48 21.40 41.39
CA GLY A 58 -26.92 21.88 40.12
C GLY A 58 -25.66 22.71 40.36
N PHE A 59 -24.71 22.69 39.43
CA PHE A 59 -23.48 23.48 39.51
C PHE A 59 -23.16 24.08 38.14
N SER A 60 -23.43 25.36 37.96
CA SER A 60 -23.21 26.12 36.72
C SER A 60 -22.80 27.55 37.06
N ILE A 61 -21.92 28.14 36.25
CA ILE A 61 -21.39 29.50 36.42
C ILE A 61 -21.75 30.27 35.15
N GLY A 62 -22.70 31.20 35.24
CA GLY A 62 -23.13 32.01 34.12
C GLY A 62 -22.05 33.00 33.63
N ALA A 63 -22.27 33.57 32.44
CA ALA A 63 -21.36 34.59 31.90
C ALA A 63 -21.23 35.78 32.87
N GLY A 64 -19.99 36.21 33.13
CA GLY A 64 -19.71 37.29 34.10
C GLY A 64 -19.98 36.95 35.57
N GLU A 65 -20.16 35.68 35.93
CA GLU A 65 -20.16 35.20 37.32
C GLU A 65 -18.79 34.64 37.72
N THR A 66 -18.53 34.57 39.02
CA THR A 66 -17.29 34.01 39.57
C THR A 66 -17.54 33.08 40.74
N THR A 67 -17.13 31.83 40.63
CA THR A 67 -16.96 30.94 41.80
C THR A 67 -15.50 30.90 42.23
N ARG A 68 -15.24 31.04 43.52
CA ARG A 68 -13.89 31.01 44.10
C ARG A 68 -13.79 30.02 45.26
N PHE A 69 -12.97 28.98 45.12
CA PHE A 69 -12.63 28.06 46.21
C PHE A 69 -11.36 28.51 46.94
N ILE A 70 -11.48 28.85 48.22
CA ILE A 70 -10.40 29.23 49.12
C ILE A 70 -10.02 28.01 49.97
N GLN A 71 -8.89 27.39 49.64
CA GLN A 71 -8.42 26.17 50.28
C GLN A 71 -7.20 26.44 51.17
N GLN A 72 -6.85 25.50 52.06
CA GLN A 72 -5.72 25.68 52.99
C GLN A 72 -4.36 25.74 52.29
N SER A 73 -4.20 25.06 51.15
CA SER A 73 -2.95 25.02 50.38
C SER A 73 -3.19 24.58 48.93
N ALA A 74 -2.18 24.71 48.07
CA ALA A 74 -2.18 24.20 46.69
C ALA A 74 -2.31 22.66 46.60
N ALA A 75 -1.97 21.94 47.66
CA ALA A 75 -2.18 20.50 47.76
C ALA A 75 -3.59 20.11 48.21
N SER A 76 -4.37 21.05 48.77
CA SER A 76 -5.74 20.79 49.20
C SER A 76 -6.63 20.49 48.00
N SER A 77 -7.59 19.58 48.18
CA SER A 77 -8.55 19.20 47.15
C SER A 77 -9.98 19.31 47.68
N VAL A 78 -10.91 19.72 46.81
CA VAL A 78 -12.36 19.73 47.07
C VAL A 78 -13.10 18.99 45.97
N LEU A 79 -14.05 18.13 46.36
CA LEU A 79 -14.91 17.38 45.45
C LEU A 79 -16.30 18.00 45.37
N ASN A 80 -16.65 18.52 44.20
CA ASN A 80 -17.99 19.00 43.89
C ASN A 80 -18.70 17.94 43.04
N ARG A 81 -19.78 17.37 43.56
CA ARG A 81 -20.56 16.34 42.87
C ARG A 81 -21.98 16.83 42.60
N VAL A 82 -22.38 16.89 41.34
CA VAL A 82 -23.76 17.21 40.95
C VAL A 82 -24.59 15.93 41.02
N ILE A 83 -25.70 15.99 41.76
CA ILE A 83 -26.65 14.88 41.94
C ILE A 83 -27.96 15.08 41.17
N GLY A 84 -28.24 16.30 40.70
CA GLY A 84 -29.37 16.58 39.81
C GLY A 84 -29.09 16.20 38.35
N PRO A 85 -30.11 16.28 37.48
CA PRO A 85 -30.02 15.80 36.09
C PRO A 85 -29.33 16.78 35.14
N ASP A 86 -29.21 18.06 35.51
CA ASP A 86 -28.78 19.11 34.59
C ASP A 86 -27.25 19.13 34.39
N PRO A 87 -26.77 19.34 33.14
CA PRO A 87 -25.35 19.49 32.86
C PRO A 87 -24.78 20.77 33.49
N SER A 88 -23.48 20.73 33.80
CA SER A 88 -22.73 21.89 34.29
C SER A 88 -22.32 22.78 33.12
N SER A 89 -22.89 23.99 33.04
CA SER A 89 -22.49 25.02 32.10
C SER A 89 -21.63 26.06 32.80
N ILE A 90 -20.32 26.02 32.54
CA ILE A 90 -19.33 26.95 33.07
C ILE A 90 -19.01 27.96 31.97
N LEU A 91 -19.66 29.11 32.02
CA LEU A 91 -19.53 30.22 31.06
C LEU A 91 -18.81 31.43 31.66
N GLY A 92 -18.65 31.49 32.99
CA GLY A 92 -17.94 32.55 33.73
C GLY A 92 -16.57 32.11 34.25
N THR A 93 -16.20 32.59 35.44
CA THR A 93 -14.88 32.34 36.04
C THR A 93 -14.95 31.34 37.20
N LEU A 94 -14.09 30.32 37.20
CA LEU A 94 -13.84 29.42 38.33
C LEU A 94 -12.40 29.61 38.82
N THR A 95 -12.20 29.98 40.09
CA THR A 95 -10.85 30.19 40.66
C THR A 95 -10.61 29.35 41.91
N SER A 96 -9.37 28.89 42.12
CA SER A 96 -8.96 28.28 43.38
C SER A 96 -7.46 28.35 43.61
N ASN A 97 -7.04 28.52 44.87
CA ASN A 97 -5.64 28.32 45.25
C ASN A 97 -5.28 26.83 45.50
N GLY A 98 -6.24 25.90 45.37
CA GLY A 98 -6.07 24.45 45.51
C GLY A 98 -6.65 23.69 44.33
N ARG A 99 -6.85 22.38 44.48
CA ARG A 99 -7.37 21.50 43.42
C ARG A 99 -8.89 21.39 43.49
N VAL A 100 -9.57 21.44 42.35
CA VAL A 100 -11.03 21.38 42.25
C VAL A 100 -11.42 20.16 41.43
N PHE A 101 -12.28 19.31 42.00
CA PHE A 101 -12.91 18.21 41.30
C PHE A 101 -14.38 18.59 41.04
N LEU A 102 -14.85 18.38 39.80
CA LEU A 102 -16.23 18.57 39.38
C LEU A 102 -16.72 17.29 38.73
N ILE A 103 -17.64 16.59 39.39
CA ILE A 103 -18.25 15.35 38.89
C ILE A 103 -19.71 15.65 38.54
N ASN A 104 -20.07 15.59 37.27
CA ASN A 104 -21.45 15.75 36.82
C ASN A 104 -21.79 14.75 35.71
N PRO A 105 -22.58 13.70 36.02
CA PRO A 105 -23.05 12.75 35.01
C PRO A 105 -23.81 13.39 33.85
N GLY A 106 -24.56 14.47 34.07
CA GLY A 106 -25.36 15.13 33.02
C GLY A 106 -24.53 15.77 31.90
N GLY A 107 -23.24 16.02 32.13
CA GLY A 107 -22.34 16.68 31.19
C GLY A 107 -21.63 17.89 31.82
N ILE A 108 -20.49 18.28 31.24
CA ILE A 108 -19.72 19.45 31.66
C ILE A 108 -19.27 20.22 30.42
N LEU A 109 -19.68 21.48 30.30
CA LEU A 109 -19.26 22.41 29.26
C LEU A 109 -18.53 23.60 29.88
N PHE A 110 -17.30 23.86 29.45
CA PHE A 110 -16.61 25.13 29.64
C PHE A 110 -16.77 25.95 28.37
N GLY A 111 -17.57 27.03 28.40
CA GLY A 111 -17.88 27.84 27.21
C GLY A 111 -16.69 28.69 26.73
N PRO A 112 -16.78 29.32 25.54
CA PRO A 112 -15.65 30.02 24.90
C PRO A 112 -15.00 31.11 25.75
N ASP A 113 -15.79 31.85 26.51
CA ASP A 113 -15.32 32.93 27.39
C ASP A 113 -15.03 32.46 28.83
N ALA A 114 -15.17 31.16 29.11
CA ALA A 114 -14.97 30.62 30.44
C ALA A 114 -13.49 30.65 30.83
N ARG A 115 -13.22 31.04 32.09
CA ARG A 115 -11.86 31.09 32.64
C ARG A 115 -11.75 30.25 33.90
N ILE A 116 -10.86 29.27 33.89
CA ILE A 116 -10.64 28.35 35.01
C ILE A 116 -9.19 28.49 35.45
N ASP A 117 -8.97 28.95 36.67
CA ASP A 117 -7.64 29.26 37.23
C ASP A 117 -7.51 28.56 38.59
N VAL A 118 -6.84 27.41 38.62
CA VAL A 118 -6.81 26.50 39.78
C VAL A 118 -5.42 25.89 39.99
N ALA A 119 -5.12 25.30 41.14
CA ALA A 119 -3.88 24.52 41.31
C ALA A 119 -3.98 23.10 40.68
N GLY A 120 -5.18 22.67 40.31
CA GLY A 120 -5.44 21.43 39.59
C GLY A 120 -6.95 21.27 39.34
N LEU A 121 -7.32 20.66 38.22
CA LEU A 121 -8.70 20.43 37.83
C LEU A 121 -8.92 18.95 37.51
N VAL A 122 -9.99 18.38 38.05
CA VAL A 122 -10.54 17.09 37.59
C VAL A 122 -12.00 17.30 37.25
N ALA A 123 -12.35 17.27 35.97
CA ALA A 123 -13.73 17.37 35.50
C ALA A 123 -14.16 16.02 34.92
N SER A 124 -15.20 15.41 35.48
CA SER A 124 -15.63 14.07 35.07
C SER A 124 -17.14 13.90 34.92
N THR A 125 -17.58 13.24 33.86
CA THR A 125 -18.95 12.71 33.74
C THR A 125 -19.06 11.27 34.23
N LEU A 126 -17.93 10.59 34.41
CA LEU A 126 -17.83 9.30 35.09
C LEU A 126 -17.81 9.47 36.60
N ASN A 127 -18.27 8.45 37.32
CA ASN A 127 -18.39 8.51 38.77
C ASN A 127 -17.04 8.31 39.46
N LEU A 128 -16.74 9.15 40.46
CA LEU A 128 -15.62 8.95 41.39
C LEU A 128 -16.19 8.74 42.80
N SER A 129 -15.88 7.60 43.41
CA SER A 129 -16.38 7.27 44.74
C SER A 129 -15.74 8.17 45.81
N ASN A 130 -16.46 8.42 46.92
CA ASN A 130 -15.90 9.17 48.05
C ASN A 130 -14.64 8.47 48.60
N GLN A 131 -14.66 7.14 48.68
CA GLN A 131 -13.55 6.32 49.16
C GLN A 131 -12.31 6.47 48.27
N ASP A 132 -12.48 6.54 46.96
CA ASP A 132 -11.38 6.73 46.02
C ASP A 132 -10.84 8.15 46.09
N PHE A 133 -11.71 9.17 46.09
CA PHE A 133 -11.30 10.56 46.25
C PHE A 133 -10.50 10.80 47.54
N LEU A 134 -11.01 10.35 48.68
CA LEU A 134 -10.35 10.52 49.98
C LEU A 134 -9.03 9.77 50.07
N ALA A 135 -8.89 8.67 49.31
CA ALA A 135 -7.65 7.90 49.24
C ALA A 135 -6.70 8.39 48.12
N GLY A 136 -7.04 9.47 47.41
CA GLY A 136 -6.25 9.98 46.29
C GLY A 136 -6.20 9.04 45.06
N ARG A 137 -7.15 8.11 44.94
CA ARG A 137 -7.23 7.17 43.81
C ARG A 137 -8.15 7.74 42.73
N PHE A 138 -7.70 7.73 41.48
CA PHE A 138 -8.45 8.19 40.32
C PHE A 138 -9.13 7.02 39.60
N ASN A 139 -10.04 6.34 40.31
CA ASN A 139 -10.82 5.22 39.79
C ASN A 139 -12.21 5.70 39.35
N PHE A 140 -12.36 6.07 38.08
CA PHE A 140 -13.62 6.50 37.52
C PHE A 140 -14.41 5.32 36.97
N THR A 141 -15.64 5.14 37.42
CA THR A 141 -16.52 4.03 37.03
C THR A 141 -17.67 4.50 36.15
N SER A 142 -18.24 3.55 35.40
CA SER A 142 -19.30 3.83 34.44
C SER A 142 -20.52 4.46 35.09
N ASN A 143 -21.07 5.46 34.41
CA ASN A 143 -22.39 5.98 34.68
C ASN A 143 -23.23 5.87 33.39
N PRO A 144 -24.36 5.14 33.39
CA PRO A 144 -25.21 5.00 32.20
C PRO A 144 -25.74 6.33 31.65
N LEU A 145 -25.79 7.37 32.48
CA LEU A 145 -26.24 8.72 32.12
C LEU A 145 -25.09 9.67 31.74
N ALA A 146 -23.85 9.18 31.63
CA ALA A 146 -22.67 10.02 31.41
C ALA A 146 -22.72 10.80 30.08
N GLY A 147 -22.92 12.11 30.18
CA GLY A 147 -22.75 13.09 29.10
C GLY A 147 -21.29 13.32 28.74
N LYS A 148 -21.05 14.37 27.94
CA LYS A 148 -19.71 14.74 27.44
C LYS A 148 -18.99 15.73 28.36
N VAL A 149 -17.67 15.76 28.28
CA VAL A 149 -16.84 16.86 28.79
C VAL A 149 -16.32 17.67 27.62
N GLU A 150 -16.65 18.95 27.56
CA GLU A 150 -16.27 19.84 26.46
C GLU A 150 -15.60 21.11 27.00
N ASN A 151 -14.37 21.37 26.56
CA ASN A 151 -13.67 22.64 26.82
C ASN A 151 -13.62 23.49 25.56
N GLN A 152 -14.22 24.67 25.62
CA GLN A 152 -14.14 25.73 24.60
C GLN A 152 -13.40 26.98 25.15
N GLY A 153 -13.23 27.07 26.47
CA GLY A 153 -12.60 28.20 27.16
C GLY A 153 -11.14 27.97 27.54
N SER A 154 -10.67 28.72 28.54
CA SER A 154 -9.29 28.67 29.04
C SER A 154 -9.21 28.00 30.41
N ILE A 155 -8.49 26.89 30.48
CA ILE A 155 -8.14 26.18 31.74
C ILE A 155 -6.65 26.41 32.01
N THR A 156 -6.30 26.90 33.19
CA THR A 156 -4.92 27.23 33.55
C THR A 156 -4.57 26.77 34.97
N THR A 157 -3.39 26.18 35.10
CA THR A 157 -2.73 25.79 36.36
C THR A 157 -1.35 26.48 36.45
N PRO A 158 -1.29 27.75 36.91
CA PRO A 158 -0.12 28.62 36.70
C PRO A 158 1.19 28.11 37.32
N SER A 159 1.10 27.42 38.46
CA SER A 159 2.25 26.89 39.20
C SER A 159 2.57 25.44 38.84
N GLY A 160 2.04 24.95 37.73
CA GLY A 160 1.91 23.52 37.44
C GLY A 160 0.76 22.88 38.21
N GLY A 161 0.56 21.58 37.97
CA GLY A 161 -0.57 20.82 38.51
C GLY A 161 -1.16 19.87 37.48
N SER A 162 -2.32 19.28 37.79
CA SER A 162 -2.96 18.30 36.91
C SER A 162 -4.29 18.83 36.37
N VAL A 163 -4.54 18.66 35.07
CA VAL A 163 -5.83 18.91 34.42
C VAL A 163 -6.33 17.61 33.80
N TYR A 164 -7.32 16.97 34.42
CA TYR A 164 -7.92 15.72 33.95
C TYR A 164 -9.36 15.94 33.51
N LEU A 165 -9.63 15.74 32.22
CA LEU A 165 -10.97 15.74 31.64
C LEU A 165 -11.36 14.30 31.32
N VAL A 166 -12.40 13.79 31.99
CA VAL A 166 -12.76 12.37 31.98
C VAL A 166 -14.25 12.21 31.63
N GLY A 167 -14.60 11.38 30.65
CA GLY A 167 -16.01 11.21 30.31
C GLY A 167 -16.28 10.06 29.35
N SER A 168 -17.54 9.91 28.93
CA SER A 168 -17.88 9.01 27.81
C SER A 168 -17.31 9.54 26.49
N SER A 169 -17.24 10.86 26.33
CA SER A 169 -16.50 11.56 25.27
C SER A 169 -15.90 12.85 25.82
N VAL A 170 -14.73 13.23 25.31
CA VAL A 170 -13.98 14.41 25.75
C VAL A 170 -13.56 15.21 24.53
N THR A 171 -13.86 16.51 24.51
CA THR A 171 -13.41 17.43 23.45
C THR A 171 -12.72 18.66 24.04
N ASN A 172 -11.53 18.98 23.54
CA ASN A 172 -10.86 20.26 23.77
C ASN A 172 -10.83 21.07 22.47
N SER A 173 -11.45 22.24 22.46
CA SER A 173 -11.42 23.24 21.38
C SER A 173 -10.92 24.60 21.84
N GLY A 174 -10.79 24.80 23.16
CA GLY A 174 -10.15 25.97 23.78
C GLY A 174 -8.68 25.72 24.12
N VAL A 175 -8.22 26.33 25.20
CA VAL A 175 -6.81 26.28 25.65
C VAL A 175 -6.72 25.62 27.02
N ILE A 176 -5.79 24.67 27.16
CA ILE A 176 -5.37 24.11 28.46
C ILE A 176 -3.89 24.43 28.65
N ASN A 177 -3.55 25.17 29.71
CA ASN A 177 -2.18 25.58 30.01
C ASN A 177 -1.74 25.11 31.42
N SER A 178 -0.84 24.14 31.49
CA SER A 178 -0.32 23.52 32.72
C SER A 178 1.20 23.30 32.65
N PRO A 179 2.02 24.36 32.78
CA PRO A 179 3.48 24.25 32.70
C PRO A 179 4.03 23.32 33.80
N GLN A 180 4.97 22.43 33.45
CA GLN A 180 5.53 21.37 34.31
C GLN A 180 4.48 20.42 34.92
N GLY A 181 3.24 20.48 34.43
CA GLY A 181 2.11 19.72 34.93
C GLY A 181 1.67 18.59 34.01
N ASP A 182 0.58 17.94 34.40
CA ASP A 182 0.02 16.80 33.68
C ASP A 182 -1.35 17.17 33.09
N VAL A 183 -1.56 16.91 31.80
CA VAL A 183 -2.86 17.08 31.14
C VAL A 183 -3.33 15.74 30.61
N ILE A 184 -4.51 15.28 31.04
CA ILE A 184 -5.11 14.02 30.58
C ILE A 184 -6.52 14.27 30.04
N LEU A 185 -6.75 13.83 28.80
CA LEU A 185 -8.08 13.70 28.21
C LEU A 185 -8.40 12.20 28.09
N ALA A 186 -9.41 11.71 28.80
CA ALA A 186 -9.74 10.28 28.81
C ALA A 186 -11.24 10.05 28.53
N ALA A 187 -11.53 9.45 27.37
CA ALA A 187 -12.88 9.07 26.95
C ALA A 187 -13.09 7.55 27.11
N GLY A 188 -14.05 7.10 27.92
CA GLY A 188 -14.27 5.68 28.18
C GLY A 188 -15.50 5.37 29.03
N GLN A 189 -15.77 4.08 29.27
CA GLN A 189 -16.80 3.66 30.24
C GLN A 189 -16.23 3.62 31.66
N SER A 190 -14.97 3.23 31.82
CA SER A 190 -14.23 3.39 33.09
C SER A 190 -12.81 3.85 32.80
N VAL A 191 -12.24 4.67 33.69
CA VAL A 191 -10.90 5.25 33.55
C VAL A 191 -10.16 5.08 34.87
N LYS A 192 -8.96 4.51 34.84
CA LYS A 192 -8.06 4.40 35.99
C LYS A 192 -6.73 5.08 35.67
N ILE A 193 -6.31 6.00 36.53
CA ILE A 193 -5.03 6.72 36.42
C ILE A 193 -4.15 6.28 37.59
N PHE A 194 -3.03 5.58 37.31
CA PHE A 194 -2.21 4.92 38.33
C PHE A 194 -0.95 5.71 38.75
N ASP A 195 -0.36 6.49 37.86
CA ASP A 195 0.85 7.30 38.10
C ASP A 195 0.98 8.32 36.97
N SER A 196 1.24 9.60 37.30
CA SER A 196 1.49 10.63 36.29
C SER A 196 2.96 10.71 35.85
N SER A 197 3.93 10.22 36.65
CA SER A 197 5.37 10.24 36.30
C SER A 197 5.74 9.17 35.25
N THR A 198 4.96 8.09 35.17
CA THR A 198 4.93 7.15 34.06
C THR A 198 3.46 6.83 33.77
N PRO A 199 2.79 7.46 32.78
CA PRO A 199 1.36 7.33 32.62
C PRO A 199 0.97 5.93 32.13
N GLY A 200 0.84 5.02 33.09
CA GLY A 200 -0.08 3.90 33.03
C GLY A 200 -1.47 4.45 33.29
N VAL A 201 -2.08 5.14 32.33
CA VAL A 201 -3.53 5.29 32.31
C VAL A 201 -4.08 3.99 31.74
N ARG A 202 -4.83 3.21 32.53
CA ARG A 202 -5.65 2.12 31.97
C ARG A 202 -7.07 2.63 31.84
N VAL A 203 -7.51 2.83 30.61
CA VAL A 203 -8.91 3.07 30.31
C VAL A 203 -9.55 1.73 29.96
N GLU A 204 -10.62 1.34 30.64
CA GLU A 204 -11.42 0.17 30.24
C GLU A 204 -12.46 0.65 29.21
N LEU A 205 -12.25 0.24 27.96
CA LEU A 205 -12.96 0.73 26.79
C LEU A 205 -13.81 -0.38 26.17
N THR A 206 -15.13 -0.32 26.33
CA THR A 206 -16.06 -1.33 25.80
C THR A 206 -16.97 -0.86 24.65
N ALA A 207 -17.08 0.44 24.36
CA ALA A 207 -17.98 0.95 23.30
C ALA A 207 -17.22 1.63 22.14
N SER A 208 -17.78 1.56 20.92
CA SER A 208 -17.21 2.09 19.68
C SER A 208 -17.21 3.60 19.56
N ASP A 209 -18.06 4.30 20.31
CA ASP A 209 -18.40 5.71 20.06
C ASP A 209 -17.72 6.69 21.04
N ASN A 210 -16.95 6.16 22.00
CA ASN A 210 -16.23 6.98 22.98
C ASN A 210 -15.01 7.64 22.32
N ALA A 211 -15.11 8.93 22.02
CA ALA A 211 -14.07 9.68 21.31
C ALA A 211 -13.37 10.70 22.23
N ALA A 212 -12.04 10.76 22.12
CA ALA A 212 -11.23 11.85 22.66
C ALA A 212 -10.75 12.73 21.49
N VAL A 213 -11.11 14.01 21.51
CA VAL A 213 -10.84 14.95 20.41
C VAL A 213 -10.12 16.19 20.93
N ASN A 214 -9.00 16.55 20.28
CA ASN A 214 -8.34 17.83 20.49
C ASN A 214 -8.30 18.64 19.19
N LEU A 215 -9.01 19.77 19.18
CA LEU A 215 -9.06 20.76 18.12
C LEU A 215 -8.34 22.06 18.50
N GLY A 216 -8.19 22.33 19.81
CA GLY A 216 -7.56 23.53 20.36
C GLY A 216 -6.10 23.32 20.77
N GLU A 217 -5.69 23.95 21.87
CA GLU A 217 -4.30 23.95 22.32
C GLU A 217 -4.16 23.29 23.70
N ILE A 218 -3.13 22.47 23.85
CA ILE A 218 -2.66 21.93 25.14
C ILE A 218 -1.20 22.32 25.31
N LEU A 219 -0.90 23.15 26.31
CA LEU A 219 0.42 23.68 26.63
C LEU A 219 0.86 23.11 27.99
N ALA A 220 1.79 22.16 27.97
CA ALA A 220 2.33 21.49 29.16
C ALA A 220 3.87 21.43 29.08
N GLN A 221 4.51 22.59 28.90
CA GLN A 221 5.96 22.71 28.74
C GLN A 221 6.72 22.05 29.91
N SER A 222 7.73 21.23 29.62
CA SER A 222 8.43 20.35 30.58
C SER A 222 7.51 19.40 31.38
N GLY A 223 6.27 19.20 30.94
CA GLY A 223 5.26 18.37 31.57
C GLY A 223 4.82 17.21 30.66
N GLN A 224 3.62 16.68 30.94
CA GLN A 224 3.11 15.50 30.25
C GLN A 224 1.70 15.69 29.71
N VAL A 225 1.44 15.14 28.53
CA VAL A 225 0.11 15.14 27.91
C VAL A 225 -0.29 13.71 27.52
N GLY A 226 -1.47 13.30 27.97
CA GLY A 226 -2.07 12.01 27.66
C GLY A 226 -3.46 12.15 27.05
N ILE A 227 -3.72 11.54 25.90
CA ILE A 227 -5.08 11.46 25.31
C ILE A 227 -5.42 9.99 25.08
N TYR A 228 -6.54 9.55 25.65
CA TYR A 228 -6.96 8.15 25.67
C TYR A 228 -8.42 8.02 25.26
N GLY A 229 -8.74 7.09 24.35
CA GLY A 229 -10.12 6.89 23.89
C GLY A 229 -10.34 5.59 23.13
N ALA A 230 -11.60 5.28 22.79
CA ALA A 230 -11.88 4.20 21.84
C ALA A 230 -11.47 4.64 20.43
N ALA A 231 -11.85 5.86 20.04
CA ALA A 231 -11.30 6.57 18.89
C ALA A 231 -10.65 7.89 19.35
N LEU A 232 -9.63 8.35 18.65
CA LEU A 232 -8.91 9.59 18.98
C LEU A 232 -8.69 10.42 17.72
N ARG A 233 -8.94 11.73 17.83
CA ARG A 233 -8.65 12.68 16.77
C ARG A 233 -7.93 13.91 17.31
N ASN A 234 -6.76 14.23 16.76
CA ASN A 234 -6.04 15.47 17.04
C ASN A 234 -5.92 16.28 15.75
N ALA A 235 -6.51 17.48 15.75
CA ALA A 235 -6.35 18.49 14.71
C ALA A 235 -5.64 19.75 15.23
N GLY A 236 -5.54 19.90 16.55
CA GLY A 236 -4.92 21.04 17.23
C GLY A 236 -3.45 20.82 17.63
N ILE A 237 -3.01 21.64 18.58
CA ILE A 237 -1.62 21.71 19.06
C ILE A 237 -1.50 21.02 20.42
N ILE A 238 -0.44 20.23 20.58
CA ILE A 238 0.03 19.72 21.87
C ILE A 238 1.51 20.08 22.00
N ASP A 239 1.84 20.95 22.95
CA ASP A 239 3.20 21.43 23.23
C ASP A 239 3.64 20.99 24.64
N ALA A 240 4.63 20.11 24.68
CA ALA A 240 5.35 19.66 25.86
C ALA A 240 6.86 19.97 25.74
N ASN A 241 7.22 21.09 25.08
CA ASN A 241 8.61 21.47 24.90
C ASN A 241 9.31 21.71 26.25
N GLN A 242 10.57 21.34 26.34
CA GLN A 242 11.41 21.56 27.51
C GLN A 242 11.69 23.04 27.69
N VAL A 243 11.37 23.56 28.88
CA VAL A 243 11.74 24.92 29.33
C VAL A 243 12.51 24.90 30.65
N VAL A 244 12.56 23.73 31.31
CA VAL A 244 13.34 23.47 32.53
C VAL A 244 14.43 22.44 32.23
N ARG A 245 15.65 22.67 32.71
CA ARG A 245 16.75 21.69 32.57
C ARG A 245 16.34 20.33 33.16
N ASP A 246 16.76 19.27 32.49
CA ASP A 246 16.55 17.87 32.89
C ASP A 246 15.09 17.40 33.01
N ALA A 247 14.11 18.20 32.56
CA ALA A 247 12.69 17.86 32.53
C ALA A 247 12.14 17.84 31.09
N SER A 248 12.43 16.76 30.36
CA SER A 248 11.93 16.54 28.99
C SER A 248 10.45 16.21 28.99
N GLY A 249 9.68 16.82 28.09
CA GLY A 249 8.24 16.56 28.03
C GLY A 249 7.88 15.22 27.42
N LYS A 250 6.64 14.78 27.67
CA LYS A 250 6.11 13.51 27.16
C LYS A 250 4.70 13.66 26.61
N ILE A 251 4.46 13.09 25.43
CA ILE A 251 3.14 13.09 24.78
C ILE A 251 2.74 11.63 24.48
N VAL A 252 1.57 11.21 24.95
CA VAL A 252 1.04 9.85 24.72
C VAL A 252 -0.40 9.92 24.21
N LEU A 253 -0.63 9.51 22.97
CA LEU A 253 -1.95 9.36 22.38
C LEU A 253 -2.20 7.87 22.17
N ARG A 254 -3.23 7.32 22.81
CA ARG A 254 -3.59 5.89 22.69
C ARG A 254 -5.07 5.72 22.39
N ALA A 255 -5.36 4.99 21.32
CA ALA A 255 -6.71 4.62 20.94
C ALA A 255 -6.87 3.10 20.89
N LYS A 256 -8.02 2.58 21.29
CA LYS A 256 -8.33 1.15 21.09
C LYS A 256 -8.56 0.84 19.61
N LYS A 257 -9.26 1.72 18.89
CA LYS A 257 -9.56 1.64 17.46
C LYS A 257 -8.70 2.63 16.68
N ASP A 258 -9.32 3.61 16.01
CA ASP A 258 -8.63 4.53 15.12
C ASP A 258 -8.08 5.75 15.87
N LEU A 259 -6.88 6.14 15.47
CA LEU A 259 -6.18 7.34 15.92
C LEU A 259 -5.82 8.17 14.69
N THR A 260 -6.38 9.38 14.59
CA THR A 260 -6.09 10.31 13.48
C THR A 260 -5.40 11.58 13.97
N LEU A 261 -4.24 11.87 13.40
CA LEU A 261 -3.59 13.17 13.43
C LEU A 261 -3.85 13.85 12.09
N GLU A 262 -4.69 14.87 12.08
CA GLU A 262 -5.03 15.61 10.86
C GLU A 262 -3.83 16.43 10.37
N ALA A 263 -3.82 16.83 9.08
CA ALA A 263 -2.69 17.54 8.48
C ALA A 263 -2.31 18.87 9.18
N GLY A 264 -3.29 19.53 9.83
CA GLY A 264 -3.06 20.75 10.61
C GLY A 264 -2.53 20.52 12.04
N SER A 265 -2.46 19.27 12.49
CA SER A 265 -2.07 18.96 13.87
C SER A 265 -0.56 19.10 14.11
N ARG A 266 -0.19 19.47 15.35
CA ARG A 266 1.20 19.58 15.78
C ARG A 266 1.39 18.97 17.17
N LEU A 267 2.32 18.02 17.28
CA LEU A 267 2.81 17.45 18.55
C LEU A 267 4.27 17.86 18.73
N SER A 268 4.63 18.49 19.84
CA SER A 268 5.96 19.06 20.06
C SER A 268 6.50 18.69 21.44
N ALA A 269 7.65 18.03 21.49
CA ALA A 269 8.39 17.69 22.71
C ALA A 269 9.90 17.99 22.55
N ASN A 270 10.21 19.14 21.94
CA ASN A 270 11.58 19.59 21.71
C ASN A 270 12.26 19.96 23.02
N GLY A 271 13.59 19.87 23.09
CA GLY A 271 14.33 20.27 24.28
C GLY A 271 15.83 20.20 24.10
N GLU A 272 16.62 20.64 25.09
CA GLU A 272 18.06 20.37 25.12
C GLU A 272 18.28 18.85 25.04
N GLN A 273 17.54 18.12 25.88
CA GLN A 273 17.28 16.68 25.72
C GLN A 273 15.82 16.55 25.30
N ALA A 274 15.57 16.21 24.04
CA ALA A 274 14.20 16.13 23.55
C ALA A 274 13.43 14.96 24.18
N GLY A 275 12.12 15.12 24.21
CA GLY A 275 11.17 14.23 24.87
C GLY A 275 10.75 13.00 24.06
N GLU A 276 9.68 12.36 24.53
CA GLU A 276 9.08 11.18 23.91
C GLU A 276 7.65 11.48 23.43
N ILE A 277 7.35 11.08 22.20
CA ILE A 277 6.01 11.14 21.62
C ILE A 277 5.61 9.72 21.19
N THR A 278 4.53 9.19 21.77
CA THR A 278 3.95 7.90 21.37
C THR A 278 2.52 8.08 20.87
N VAL A 279 2.24 7.55 19.69
CA VAL A 279 0.95 7.55 19.03
C VAL A 279 0.61 6.11 18.69
N GLN A 280 -0.44 5.55 19.29
CA GLN A 280 -0.70 4.12 19.19
C GLN A 280 -2.19 3.78 19.04
N SER A 281 -2.49 2.90 18.09
CA SER A 281 -3.78 2.21 17.95
C SER A 281 -3.66 0.72 18.30
N GLU A 282 -4.58 0.18 19.11
CA GLU A 282 -4.52 -1.24 19.53
C GLU A 282 -5.15 -2.22 18.54
N THR A 283 -6.22 -1.82 17.85
CA THR A 283 -6.97 -2.69 16.91
C THR A 283 -7.40 -1.97 15.62
N GLY A 284 -7.19 -0.66 15.53
CA GLY A 284 -7.55 0.15 14.36
C GLY A 284 -6.34 0.75 13.63
N THR A 285 -6.60 1.81 12.87
CA THR A 285 -5.61 2.51 12.06
C THR A 285 -5.01 3.68 12.83
N THR A 286 -3.69 3.83 12.78
CA THR A 286 -3.00 5.07 13.14
C THR A 286 -2.69 5.87 11.87
N LEU A 287 -3.27 7.06 11.72
CA LEU A 287 -2.97 8.00 10.64
C LEU A 287 -2.19 9.19 11.21
N GLY A 288 -0.93 9.34 10.83
CA GLY A 288 -0.10 10.48 11.22
C GLY A 288 0.12 11.44 10.05
N SER A 289 -0.75 12.43 9.81
CA SER A 289 -0.59 13.38 8.68
C SER A 289 -0.09 14.77 9.09
N GLY A 290 -0.01 15.06 10.40
CA GLY A 290 0.47 16.33 10.93
C GLY A 290 1.99 16.40 11.15
N MET A 291 2.41 17.35 11.98
CA MET A 291 3.81 17.53 12.38
C MET A 291 4.04 16.94 13.76
N ILE A 292 5.01 16.03 13.88
CA ILE A 292 5.43 15.42 15.15
C ILE A 292 6.92 15.69 15.32
N GLU A 293 7.28 16.42 16.37
CA GLU A 293 8.66 16.84 16.58
C GLU A 293 9.14 16.65 18.01
N ALA A 294 10.33 16.06 18.12
CA ALA A 294 11.09 15.89 19.35
C ALA A 294 12.56 16.24 19.04
N LYS A 295 12.81 17.50 18.67
CA LYS A 295 14.12 18.03 18.28
C LYS A 295 15.04 18.29 19.46
N GLY A 296 16.28 17.82 19.35
CA GLY A 296 17.39 18.19 20.23
C GLY A 296 17.90 19.60 19.90
N THR A 297 17.66 20.55 20.79
CA THR A 297 17.98 21.97 20.61
C THR A 297 19.25 22.41 21.34
N GLY A 298 19.80 21.56 22.21
CA GLY A 298 21.00 21.85 22.99
C GLY A 298 22.24 21.97 22.10
N TRP A 299 23.09 22.96 22.39
CA TRP A 299 24.34 23.17 21.65
C TRP A 299 25.33 22.05 21.95
N MET A 300 25.73 21.26 20.94
CA MET A 300 26.72 20.16 20.99
C MET A 300 26.42 18.98 21.93
N ALA A 301 25.62 19.14 22.99
CA ALA A 301 25.17 18.09 23.90
C ALA A 301 23.70 17.69 23.67
N GLY A 302 23.03 18.29 22.67
CA GLY A 302 21.64 18.03 22.38
C GLY A 302 21.37 16.58 21.98
N LYS A 303 20.22 16.03 22.37
CA LYS A 303 19.78 14.74 21.83
C LYS A 303 18.39 14.85 21.24
N GLY A 304 18.26 14.39 20.00
CA GLY A 304 16.95 14.14 19.40
C GLY A 304 16.17 13.12 20.23
N GLY A 305 14.84 13.25 20.20
CA GLY A 305 13.94 12.53 21.08
C GLY A 305 13.51 11.20 20.47
N THR A 306 12.42 10.66 21.00
CA THR A 306 11.82 9.42 20.49
C THR A 306 10.42 9.67 19.97
N ILE A 307 10.15 9.26 18.73
CA ILE A 307 8.82 9.32 18.11
C ILE A 307 8.39 7.91 17.74
N LYS A 308 7.22 7.46 18.22
CA LYS A 308 6.67 6.14 17.91
C LYS A 308 5.26 6.24 17.37
N LEU A 309 5.03 5.71 16.17
CA LEU A 309 3.72 5.51 15.55
C LEU A 309 3.46 4.01 15.47
N LEU A 310 2.56 3.52 16.31
CA LEU A 310 2.41 2.10 16.59
C LEU A 310 1.00 1.61 16.27
N GLY A 311 0.92 0.43 15.67
CA GLY A 311 -0.30 -0.35 15.48
C GLY A 311 -0.11 -1.78 15.96
N ASN A 312 -1.19 -2.55 15.91
CA ASN A 312 -1.16 -3.98 16.22
C ASN A 312 -0.30 -4.76 15.21
N MET A 313 0.62 -5.62 15.68
CA MET A 313 1.49 -6.42 14.80
C MET A 313 0.79 -7.60 14.11
N GLN A 314 -0.46 -7.89 14.45
CA GLN A 314 -1.26 -8.95 13.81
C GLN A 314 -2.31 -8.40 12.84
N THR A 315 -2.81 -7.17 13.03
CA THR A 315 -3.95 -6.64 12.25
C THR A 315 -3.89 -5.14 11.97
N GLY A 316 -2.96 -4.43 12.59
CA GLY A 316 -2.94 -2.96 12.60
C GLY A 316 -2.42 -2.37 11.30
N LEU A 317 -2.88 -1.16 11.01
CA LEU A 317 -2.37 -0.32 9.92
C LEU A 317 -1.81 0.99 10.49
N VAL A 318 -0.58 1.33 10.11
CA VAL A 318 0.00 2.66 10.34
C VAL A 318 0.18 3.36 8.99
N ASN A 319 -0.52 4.47 8.80
CA ASN A 319 -0.37 5.40 7.68
C ASN A 319 0.47 6.59 8.11
N VAL A 320 1.68 6.68 7.59
CA VAL A 320 2.65 7.76 7.88
C VAL A 320 2.57 8.81 6.78
N GLY A 321 2.27 10.05 7.17
CA GLY A 321 2.25 11.26 6.34
C GLY A 321 2.96 12.41 7.06
N GLY A 322 2.92 13.61 6.49
CA GLY A 322 3.37 14.83 7.17
C GLY A 322 4.87 14.82 7.53
N THR A 323 5.21 15.29 8.74
CA THR A 323 6.60 15.41 9.18
C THR A 323 6.84 14.70 10.52
N LEU A 324 7.88 13.86 10.56
CA LEU A 324 8.43 13.26 11.78
C LEU A 324 9.87 13.77 11.98
N ASP A 325 10.11 14.57 13.01
CA ASP A 325 11.39 15.25 13.23
C ASP A 325 11.96 14.96 14.62
N ALA A 326 12.93 14.05 14.68
CA ALA A 326 13.71 13.76 15.87
C ALA A 326 15.18 14.19 15.67
N SER A 327 15.42 15.25 14.91
CA SER A 327 16.78 15.72 14.59
C SER A 327 17.45 16.46 15.76
N ALA A 328 18.76 16.67 15.65
CA ALA A 328 19.58 17.50 16.53
C ALA A 328 20.33 18.58 15.70
N PRO A 329 19.62 19.62 15.21
CA PRO A 329 20.16 20.58 14.24
C PRO A 329 21.28 21.47 14.81
N ASN A 330 21.33 21.67 16.13
CA ASN A 330 22.32 22.51 16.80
C ASN A 330 23.55 21.72 17.32
N GLY A 331 23.65 20.42 17.02
CA GLY A 331 24.70 19.52 17.47
C GLY A 331 24.23 18.46 18.48
N GLY A 332 25.12 17.52 18.83
CA GLY A 332 24.81 16.34 19.63
C GLY A 332 24.32 15.16 18.78
N ASP A 333 23.53 14.21 19.30
CA ASP A 333 23.10 13.02 18.54
C ASP A 333 21.64 13.11 18.11
N GLY A 334 21.32 12.64 16.90
CA GLY A 334 19.95 12.52 16.41
C GLY A 334 19.15 11.45 17.17
N GLY A 335 17.82 11.57 17.10
CA GLY A 335 16.87 10.75 17.84
C GLY A 335 16.39 9.49 17.12
N PHE A 336 15.39 8.84 17.69
CA PHE A 336 14.84 7.58 17.17
C PHE A 336 13.39 7.74 16.73
N ILE A 337 13.08 7.22 15.55
CA ILE A 337 11.72 7.21 15.00
C ILE A 337 11.34 5.75 14.70
N GLU A 338 10.15 5.35 15.12
CA GLU A 338 9.62 4.00 14.88
C GLU A 338 8.21 4.08 14.29
N THR A 339 7.98 3.32 13.23
CA THR A 339 6.68 3.13 12.60
C THR A 339 6.42 1.63 12.44
N SER A 340 5.58 1.06 13.32
CA SER A 340 5.46 -0.40 13.48
C SER A 340 3.99 -0.83 13.55
N ALA A 341 3.59 -1.80 12.73
CA ALA A 341 2.25 -2.43 12.72
C ALA A 341 2.27 -3.61 11.74
N ALA A 342 1.25 -4.49 11.72
CA ALA A 342 1.16 -5.56 10.71
C ALA A 342 1.33 -5.01 9.28
N HIS A 343 0.74 -3.84 9.02
CA HIS A 343 0.90 -3.09 7.78
C HIS A 343 1.34 -1.65 8.06
N VAL A 344 2.42 -1.22 7.39
CA VAL A 344 2.87 0.18 7.39
C VAL A 344 2.80 0.73 5.98
N LYS A 345 2.21 1.92 5.81
CA LYS A 345 2.09 2.64 4.54
C LYS A 345 2.63 4.05 4.74
N VAL A 346 3.52 4.47 3.85
CA VAL A 346 4.17 5.79 3.86
C VAL A 346 3.66 6.59 2.66
N ALA A 347 3.11 7.77 2.90
CA ALA A 347 2.66 8.70 1.88
C ALA A 347 3.84 9.41 1.19
N ASP A 348 3.63 9.89 -0.05
CA ASP A 348 4.71 10.48 -0.85
C ASP A 348 5.21 11.84 -0.33
N ASN A 349 4.39 12.54 0.46
CA ASN A 349 4.76 13.81 1.07
C ASN A 349 5.38 13.66 2.46
N THR A 350 5.66 12.44 2.91
CA THR A 350 6.25 12.19 4.23
C THR A 350 7.70 12.66 4.27
N ILE A 351 8.01 13.45 5.30
CA ILE A 351 9.36 13.92 5.62
C ILE A 351 9.75 13.39 6.99
N VAL A 352 10.83 12.63 7.05
CA VAL A 352 11.41 12.05 8.25
C VAL A 352 12.84 12.54 8.38
N THR A 353 13.19 13.08 9.55
CA THR A 353 14.57 13.46 9.84
C THR A 353 14.98 13.05 11.25
N THR A 354 16.14 12.40 11.32
CA THR A 354 16.88 12.06 12.53
C THR A 354 18.30 12.61 12.46
N GLN A 355 18.56 13.56 11.55
CA GLN A 355 19.90 14.08 11.32
C GLN A 355 20.49 14.73 12.57
N SER A 356 21.82 14.64 12.68
CA SER A 356 22.59 15.53 13.52
C SER A 356 23.58 16.32 12.67
N ALA A 357 23.77 17.60 13.01
CA ALA A 357 24.74 18.46 12.35
C ALA A 357 26.20 18.17 12.73
N GLN A 358 26.46 17.67 13.95
CA GLN A 358 27.82 17.49 14.48
C GLN A 358 28.08 16.14 15.18
N GLY A 359 27.05 15.34 15.41
CA GLY A 359 27.17 14.01 16.02
C GLY A 359 26.59 12.92 15.13
N LYS A 360 26.21 11.80 15.73
CA LYS A 360 25.63 10.68 14.97
C LYS A 360 24.20 11.01 14.60
N SER A 361 23.86 10.83 13.32
CA SER A 361 22.44 10.81 12.95
C SER A 361 21.77 9.62 13.65
N GLY A 362 20.52 9.81 14.02
CA GLY A 362 19.69 8.80 14.64
C GLY A 362 19.19 7.76 13.63
N ALA A 363 18.03 7.15 13.87
CA ALA A 363 17.51 6.11 12.98
C ALA A 363 15.99 6.13 12.88
N TRP A 364 15.49 5.79 11.68
CA TRP A 364 14.08 5.48 11.46
C TRP A 364 13.91 3.98 11.23
N LEU A 365 13.17 3.33 12.13
CA LEU A 365 12.76 1.92 12.02
C LEU A 365 11.35 1.83 11.45
N ILE A 366 11.19 0.99 10.42
CA ILE A 366 9.93 0.59 9.82
C ILE A 366 9.76 -0.91 10.06
N ASP A 367 8.74 -1.32 10.82
CA ASP A 367 8.56 -2.72 11.23
C ASP A 367 7.16 -3.28 10.86
N PRO A 368 6.99 -3.84 9.65
CA PRO A 368 5.78 -4.51 9.18
C PRO A 368 5.92 -6.04 9.09
N SER A 369 4.84 -6.77 8.76
CA SER A 369 4.97 -8.21 8.42
C SER A 369 5.60 -8.44 7.03
N ASP A 370 5.22 -7.64 6.03
CA ASP A 370 5.89 -7.59 4.72
C ASP A 370 6.09 -6.13 4.32
N PHE A 371 7.08 -5.86 3.48
CA PHE A 371 7.28 -4.50 2.97
C PHE A 371 7.60 -4.48 1.49
N THR A 372 6.87 -3.66 0.74
CA THR A 372 7.02 -3.51 -0.71
C THR A 372 7.32 -2.06 -1.07
N ILE A 373 8.47 -1.82 -1.68
CA ILE A 373 8.83 -0.54 -2.32
C ILE A 373 8.35 -0.62 -3.77
N ALA A 374 7.38 0.20 -4.18
CA ALA A 374 6.85 0.17 -5.55
C ALA A 374 6.41 1.56 -6.01
N ALA A 375 6.37 1.78 -7.33
CA ALA A 375 6.02 3.08 -7.91
C ALA A 375 4.55 3.46 -7.65
N ALA A 376 3.69 2.45 -7.50
CA ALA A 376 2.31 2.56 -7.06
C ALA A 376 1.90 1.28 -6.31
N GLY A 377 0.87 1.36 -5.46
CA GLY A 377 0.31 0.19 -4.77
C GLY A 377 1.19 -0.47 -3.68
N GLY A 378 2.48 -0.15 -3.59
CA GLY A 378 3.39 -0.63 -2.53
C GLY A 378 3.20 0.11 -1.19
N ASN A 379 4.05 -0.20 -0.21
CA ASN A 379 4.08 0.43 1.12
C ASN A 379 4.76 1.81 1.09
N ILE A 380 5.77 2.01 0.25
CA ILE A 380 6.45 3.30 0.02
C ILE A 380 6.91 3.37 -1.44
N THR A 381 6.99 4.57 -2.01
CA THR A 381 7.62 4.74 -3.33
C THR A 381 9.14 4.84 -3.19
N GLY A 382 9.87 4.40 -4.22
CA GLY A 382 11.34 4.44 -4.19
C GLY A 382 11.90 5.87 -4.11
N THR A 383 11.20 6.85 -4.70
CA THR A 383 11.52 8.28 -4.58
C THR A 383 11.37 8.77 -3.14
N THR A 384 10.28 8.42 -2.46
CA THR A 384 10.03 8.81 -1.06
C THR A 384 11.05 8.18 -0.13
N LEU A 385 11.41 6.91 -0.34
CA LEU A 385 12.48 6.26 0.42
C LEU A 385 13.83 6.96 0.22
N GLY A 386 14.21 7.25 -1.03
CA GLY A 386 15.45 7.94 -1.37
C GLY A 386 15.55 9.34 -0.77
N THR A 387 14.46 10.12 -0.82
CA THR A 387 14.38 11.45 -0.20
C THR A 387 14.55 11.38 1.31
N ASN A 388 13.89 10.44 1.98
CA ASN A 388 13.96 10.31 3.43
C ASN A 388 15.30 9.74 3.92
N LEU A 389 16.03 8.97 3.10
CA LEU A 389 17.41 8.57 3.40
C LEU A 389 18.35 9.77 3.51
N ALA A 390 18.04 10.92 2.91
CA ALA A 390 18.80 12.15 3.19
C ALA A 390 18.62 12.57 4.65
N GLY A 391 17.42 12.38 5.23
CA GLY A 391 17.06 12.72 6.61
C GLY A 391 17.66 11.82 7.70
N GLY A 392 18.28 10.69 7.34
CA GLY A 392 18.99 9.83 8.28
C GLY A 392 18.99 8.36 7.86
N PRO A 393 19.71 7.49 8.59
CA PRO A 393 19.65 6.04 8.42
C PRO A 393 18.23 5.47 8.55
N ILE A 394 17.88 4.55 7.65
CA ILE A 394 16.57 3.85 7.65
C ILE A 394 16.79 2.34 7.75
N THR A 395 16.04 1.71 8.65
CA THR A 395 15.94 0.25 8.77
C THR A 395 14.51 -0.18 8.45
N ILE A 396 14.36 -1.04 7.44
CA ILE A 396 13.13 -1.79 7.17
C ILE A 396 13.33 -3.18 7.73
N LEU A 397 12.51 -3.56 8.70
CA LEU A 397 12.58 -4.82 9.43
C LEU A 397 11.26 -5.56 9.25
N SER A 398 11.17 -6.53 8.33
CA SER A 398 9.95 -7.30 8.18
C SER A 398 9.90 -8.49 9.15
N SER A 399 8.75 -8.79 9.72
CA SER A 399 8.53 -9.97 10.59
C SER A 399 7.79 -11.09 9.87
N ALA A 400 8.05 -12.37 10.20
CA ALA A 400 7.29 -13.46 9.61
C ALA A 400 5.78 -13.35 9.94
N GLY A 401 5.47 -12.74 11.09
CA GLY A 401 4.12 -12.48 11.58
C GLY A 401 3.28 -13.75 11.79
N ASN A 402 2.22 -13.63 12.57
CA ASN A 402 1.10 -14.59 12.52
C ASN A 402 0.02 -14.17 11.51
N ALA A 403 0.23 -13.04 10.83
CA ALA A 403 -0.78 -12.32 10.05
C ALA A 403 -0.50 -12.42 8.56
N GLY A 404 -0.86 -13.53 7.91
CA GLY A 404 -0.99 -13.68 6.45
C GLY A 404 0.21 -13.36 5.54
N GLY A 405 1.30 -12.82 6.10
CA GLY A 405 2.48 -12.34 5.40
C GLY A 405 3.59 -13.38 5.36
N ASN A 406 4.57 -13.08 4.53
CA ASN A 406 5.64 -13.99 4.16
C ASN A 406 6.97 -13.70 4.87
N GLY A 407 7.09 -12.51 5.45
CA GLY A 407 8.33 -11.99 6.03
C GLY A 407 9.29 -11.45 4.97
N ASP A 408 8.79 -11.02 3.82
CA ASP A 408 9.59 -10.58 2.66
C ASP A 408 9.69 -9.05 2.56
N ILE A 409 10.82 -8.60 2.03
CA ILE A 409 11.01 -7.24 1.54
C ILE A 409 11.13 -7.26 0.02
N ASN A 410 10.28 -6.52 -0.68
CA ASN A 410 10.23 -6.45 -2.15
C ASN A 410 10.62 -5.06 -2.65
N VAL A 411 11.66 -4.96 -3.47
CA VAL A 411 12.09 -3.72 -4.14
C VAL A 411 11.63 -3.78 -5.60
N ASN A 412 10.43 -3.26 -5.87
CA ASN A 412 9.76 -3.27 -7.17
C ASN A 412 9.79 -1.90 -7.89
N ALA A 413 10.48 -0.90 -7.31
CA ALA A 413 10.70 0.39 -7.93
C ALA A 413 12.12 0.89 -7.68
N ALA A 414 12.58 1.79 -8.55
CA ALA A 414 13.92 2.34 -8.45
C ALA A 414 14.11 3.16 -7.15
N VAL A 415 15.23 2.96 -6.46
CA VAL A 415 15.60 3.69 -5.23
C VAL A 415 16.98 4.29 -5.43
N SER A 416 17.15 5.59 -5.18
CA SER A 416 18.45 6.26 -5.27
C SER A 416 18.74 7.08 -4.02
N TRP A 417 19.94 6.94 -3.45
CA TRP A 417 20.36 7.69 -2.26
C TRP A 417 21.88 7.90 -2.25
N SER A 418 22.34 8.96 -1.59
CA SER A 418 23.75 9.42 -1.65
C SER A 418 24.45 9.53 -0.29
N ALA A 419 23.72 9.34 0.80
CA ALA A 419 24.22 9.38 2.16
C ALA A 419 23.39 8.42 3.04
N ASN A 420 23.91 8.12 4.23
CA ASN A 420 23.29 7.24 5.23
C ASN A 420 23.14 5.77 4.81
N ALA A 421 22.85 4.94 5.80
CA ALA A 421 22.65 3.52 5.62
C ALA A 421 21.17 3.22 5.31
N LEU A 422 20.93 2.43 4.27
CA LEU A 422 19.68 1.67 4.12
C LEU A 422 19.92 0.25 4.63
N THR A 423 19.16 -0.15 5.63
CA THR A 423 19.18 -1.52 6.17
C THR A 423 17.88 -2.23 5.83
N LEU A 424 17.98 -3.33 5.11
CA LEU A 424 16.87 -4.24 4.82
C LEU A 424 17.08 -5.50 5.64
N THR A 425 16.19 -5.79 6.58
CA THR A 425 16.23 -7.02 7.39
C THR A 425 14.92 -7.76 7.20
N ALA A 426 14.98 -8.88 6.47
CA ALA A 426 13.83 -9.71 6.16
C ALA A 426 13.79 -10.97 7.04
N ALA A 427 12.58 -11.35 7.45
CA ALA A 427 12.37 -12.61 8.14
C ALA A 427 12.55 -13.80 7.19
N ARG A 428 12.31 -13.60 5.89
CA ARG A 428 12.56 -14.57 4.83
C ARG A 428 13.45 -13.98 3.73
N ASP A 429 12.89 -13.43 2.66
CA ASP A 429 13.63 -13.01 1.47
C ASP A 429 13.72 -11.49 1.30
N ILE A 430 14.81 -11.05 0.68
CA ILE A 430 14.89 -9.71 0.08
C ILE A 430 14.86 -9.89 -1.44
N ASN A 431 13.80 -9.42 -2.09
CA ASN A 431 13.59 -9.53 -3.53
C ASN A 431 13.89 -8.19 -4.22
N ILE A 432 14.98 -8.10 -4.96
CA ILE A 432 15.39 -6.92 -5.73
C ILE A 432 14.91 -7.10 -7.17
N ASN A 433 13.80 -6.47 -7.51
CA ASN A 433 13.16 -6.54 -8.83
C ASN A 433 13.29 -5.26 -9.66
N ALA A 434 13.89 -4.22 -9.06
CA ALA A 434 14.18 -2.93 -9.69
C ALA A 434 15.59 -2.44 -9.32
N VAL A 435 16.02 -1.33 -9.92
CA VAL A 435 17.35 -0.77 -9.73
C VAL A 435 17.46 -0.04 -8.39
N MET A 436 18.44 -0.40 -7.58
CA MET A 436 18.85 0.39 -6.42
C MET A 436 20.17 1.08 -6.75
N THR A 437 20.32 2.36 -6.39
CA THR A 437 21.52 3.15 -6.68
C THR A 437 22.04 3.82 -5.41
N ALA A 438 23.12 3.26 -4.87
CA ALA A 438 23.82 3.75 -3.70
C ALA A 438 25.02 4.61 -4.14
N SER A 439 25.00 5.90 -3.81
CA SER A 439 26.05 6.85 -4.22
C SER A 439 26.73 7.56 -3.04
N GLY A 440 27.78 8.34 -3.30
CA GLY A 440 28.40 9.21 -2.29
C GLY A 440 28.91 8.43 -1.07
N THR A 441 28.43 8.79 0.12
CA THR A 441 28.80 8.17 1.40
C THR A 441 27.79 7.12 1.87
N SER A 442 26.83 6.74 1.02
CA SER A 442 25.79 5.80 1.40
C SER A 442 26.29 4.38 1.63
N SER A 443 25.55 3.60 2.42
CA SER A 443 25.80 2.17 2.60
C SER A 443 24.50 1.36 2.51
N LEU A 444 24.65 0.07 2.19
CA LEU A 444 23.56 -0.90 2.09
C LEU A 444 23.86 -2.11 2.99
N LEU A 445 22.90 -2.45 3.85
CA LEU A 445 22.91 -3.67 4.64
C LEU A 445 21.69 -4.51 4.27
N MET A 446 21.91 -5.80 3.98
CA MET A 446 20.85 -6.75 3.66
C MET A 446 20.97 -7.99 4.54
N ASN A 447 19.97 -8.25 5.38
CA ASN A 447 19.89 -9.42 6.23
C ASN A 447 18.65 -10.22 5.88
N THR A 448 18.81 -11.51 5.64
CA THR A 448 17.73 -12.44 5.28
C THR A 448 17.65 -13.53 6.33
N ALA A 449 16.53 -14.26 6.38
CA ALA A 449 16.31 -15.30 7.38
C ALA A 449 16.65 -14.82 8.81
N THR A 450 16.21 -13.61 9.18
CA THR A 450 16.56 -12.98 10.46
C THR A 450 15.34 -12.93 11.37
N ALA A 451 15.52 -13.28 12.65
CA ALA A 451 14.45 -13.18 13.63
C ALA A 451 14.14 -11.70 13.95
N ASN A 452 12.85 -11.37 14.12
CA ASN A 452 12.41 -10.06 14.60
C ASN A 452 11.69 -10.24 15.95
N GLY A 453 12.37 -9.87 17.04
CA GLY A 453 11.80 -10.02 18.39
C GLY A 453 11.46 -11.49 18.71
N SER A 454 10.18 -11.76 18.98
CA SER A 454 9.68 -13.12 19.20
C SER A 454 9.42 -13.93 17.93
N ASP A 455 9.41 -13.27 16.77
CA ASP A 455 9.16 -13.92 15.48
C ASP A 455 10.44 -14.59 14.99
N GLY A 456 10.36 -15.90 14.73
CA GLY A 456 11.49 -16.70 14.27
C GLY A 456 11.91 -16.37 12.83
N ALA A 457 13.19 -16.54 12.55
CA ALA A 457 13.72 -16.54 11.18
C ALA A 457 13.06 -17.64 10.33
N VAL A 458 12.74 -17.34 9.08
CA VAL A 458 12.33 -18.35 8.10
C VAL A 458 13.57 -18.91 7.40
N ALA A 459 13.83 -20.21 7.61
CA ALA A 459 14.98 -20.88 7.03
C ALA A 459 14.99 -20.83 5.49
N GLY A 460 16.17 -20.66 4.90
CA GLY A 460 16.36 -20.61 3.45
C GLY A 460 16.12 -19.25 2.80
N GLY A 461 15.87 -18.20 3.60
CA GLY A 461 15.77 -16.82 3.13
C GLY A 461 17.06 -16.31 2.45
N ALA A 462 16.92 -15.65 1.31
CA ALA A 462 18.04 -15.20 0.48
C ALA A 462 17.83 -13.81 -0.14
N VAL A 463 18.92 -13.18 -0.56
CA VAL A 463 18.86 -12.00 -1.43
C VAL A 463 18.68 -12.49 -2.86
N LYS A 464 17.53 -12.18 -3.45
CA LYS A 464 17.11 -12.62 -4.77
C LYS A 464 17.06 -11.44 -5.71
N VAL A 465 17.63 -11.58 -6.90
CA VAL A 465 17.53 -10.58 -7.95
C VAL A 465 16.57 -11.08 -9.03
N GLY A 466 15.51 -10.32 -9.29
CA GLY A 466 14.52 -10.65 -10.30
C GLY A 466 15.13 -10.71 -11.70
N MET A 467 14.63 -11.61 -12.55
CA MET A 467 15.03 -11.74 -13.95
C MET A 467 13.89 -11.35 -14.91
N ASN A 468 14.25 -10.94 -16.11
CA ASN A 468 13.36 -10.63 -17.22
C ASN A 468 13.96 -11.11 -18.55
N ALA A 469 13.31 -10.68 -19.63
CA ALA A 469 13.71 -10.96 -20.99
C ALA A 469 15.17 -10.65 -21.37
N GLY A 470 15.74 -9.62 -20.76
CA GLY A 470 17.08 -9.13 -21.04
C GLY A 470 18.13 -9.60 -20.03
N GLY A 471 17.80 -10.54 -19.15
CA GLY A 471 18.66 -10.97 -18.04
C GLY A 471 18.13 -10.47 -16.70
N PHE A 472 18.95 -9.75 -15.92
CA PHE A 472 18.52 -9.24 -14.61
C PHE A 472 17.57 -8.04 -14.75
N ALA A 473 16.44 -8.09 -14.04
CA ALA A 473 15.46 -7.02 -13.95
C ALA A 473 15.78 -6.05 -12.80
N GLY A 474 16.19 -6.60 -11.65
CA GLY A 474 16.74 -5.82 -10.54
C GLY A 474 18.26 -5.78 -10.56
N ARG A 475 18.84 -4.77 -9.91
CA ARG A 475 20.29 -4.70 -9.65
C ARG A 475 20.62 -3.66 -8.57
N VAL A 476 21.82 -3.71 -8.01
CA VAL A 476 22.32 -2.72 -7.04
C VAL A 476 23.57 -2.02 -7.56
N ASP A 477 23.39 -0.80 -8.07
CA ASP A 477 24.48 0.04 -8.56
C ASP A 477 25.17 0.80 -7.41
N PHE A 478 26.51 0.88 -7.46
CA PHE A 478 27.31 1.67 -6.53
C PHE A 478 28.09 2.76 -7.27
N PHE A 479 27.89 4.03 -6.90
CA PHE A 479 28.56 5.18 -7.51
C PHE A 479 29.27 6.08 -6.48
N GLN A 480 30.21 6.88 -6.97
CA GLN A 480 30.79 7.97 -6.22
C GLN A 480 29.78 9.12 -6.06
N ALA A 481 30.16 10.19 -5.35
CA ALA A 481 29.28 11.34 -5.11
C ALA A 481 28.81 12.04 -6.39
N ASN A 482 29.54 11.89 -7.51
CA ASN A 482 29.16 12.46 -8.80
C ASN A 482 28.01 11.71 -9.50
N GLY A 483 27.57 10.56 -8.98
CA GLY A 483 26.44 9.78 -9.50
C GLY A 483 26.69 9.09 -10.85
N VAL A 484 27.92 9.13 -11.37
CA VAL A 484 28.26 8.60 -12.71
C VAL A 484 29.46 7.65 -12.66
N THR A 485 30.45 7.93 -11.82
CA THR A 485 31.64 7.08 -11.69
C THR A 485 31.35 5.96 -10.69
N PRO A 486 31.49 4.68 -11.06
CA PRO A 486 31.29 3.57 -10.12
C PRO A 486 32.20 3.66 -8.88
N ARG A 487 31.72 3.07 -7.78
CA ARG A 487 32.40 3.04 -6.48
C ARG A 487 32.82 1.62 -6.11
N THR A 488 34.13 1.38 -6.11
CA THR A 488 34.76 0.15 -5.60
C THR A 488 35.25 0.30 -4.16
N GLY A 489 35.32 -0.82 -3.43
CA GLY A 489 35.92 -0.89 -2.09
C GLY A 489 35.08 -1.66 -1.08
N THR A 490 35.41 -1.49 0.20
CA THR A 490 34.76 -2.16 1.34
C THR A 490 34.04 -1.15 2.24
N GLY A 491 33.26 -1.66 3.21
CA GLY A 491 32.65 -0.83 4.27
C GLY A 491 31.29 -0.24 3.94
N PHE A 492 30.78 -0.44 2.72
CA PHE A 492 29.50 0.12 2.28
C PHE A 492 28.49 -0.92 1.75
N LEU A 493 28.86 -2.20 1.72
CA LEU A 493 27.95 -3.31 1.47
C LEU A 493 28.19 -4.43 2.48
N THR A 494 27.13 -4.83 3.18
CA THR A 494 27.10 -6.00 4.06
C THR A 494 25.89 -6.85 3.74
N ILE A 495 26.08 -8.16 3.59
CA ILE A 495 24.99 -9.11 3.38
C ILE A 495 25.10 -10.21 4.43
N ASN A 496 24.05 -10.42 5.22
CA ASN A 496 23.99 -11.42 6.30
C ASN A 496 25.19 -11.33 7.26
N GLY A 497 25.52 -10.10 7.68
CA GLY A 497 26.67 -9.80 8.55
C GLY A 497 28.05 -9.95 7.89
N LEU A 498 28.13 -10.35 6.63
CA LEU A 498 29.39 -10.47 5.89
C LEU A 498 29.65 -9.21 5.06
N GLY A 499 30.82 -8.60 5.26
CA GLY A 499 31.27 -7.48 4.43
C GLY A 499 31.70 -7.96 3.04
N TYR A 500 31.34 -7.20 2.00
CA TYR A 500 31.73 -7.46 0.61
C TYR A 500 32.66 -6.37 0.09
N THR A 501 33.63 -6.78 -0.73
CA THR A 501 34.39 -5.87 -1.58
C THR A 501 33.61 -5.67 -2.86
N VAL A 502 33.11 -4.46 -3.09
CA VAL A 502 32.41 -4.12 -4.32
C VAL A 502 33.43 -3.80 -5.41
N ILE A 503 33.28 -4.44 -6.57
CA ILE A 503 34.12 -4.24 -7.75
C ILE A 503 33.26 -3.79 -8.92
N ASP A 504 33.80 -2.90 -9.75
CA ASP A 504 33.06 -2.24 -10.82
C ASP A 504 33.83 -2.17 -12.14
N THR A 505 35.07 -2.66 -12.15
CA THR A 505 35.97 -2.59 -13.31
C THR A 505 36.64 -3.93 -13.57
N LEU A 506 37.06 -4.12 -14.82
CA LEU A 506 37.77 -5.32 -15.27
C LEU A 506 39.18 -5.44 -14.64
N GLY A 507 39.87 -4.31 -14.44
CA GLY A 507 41.28 -4.27 -14.07
C GLY A 507 42.23 -4.44 -15.25
N ALA A 508 43.53 -4.35 -15.00
CA ALA A 508 44.58 -4.69 -15.98
C ALA A 508 44.97 -6.18 -15.86
N SER A 509 45.53 -6.78 -16.91
CA SER A 509 45.97 -8.20 -16.89
C SER A 509 46.96 -8.52 -15.75
N THR A 510 47.77 -7.54 -15.37
CA THR A 510 48.81 -7.63 -14.33
C THR A 510 48.38 -7.10 -12.96
N THR A 511 47.12 -6.68 -12.79
CA THR A 511 46.64 -6.07 -11.54
C THR A 511 46.69 -7.04 -10.36
N THR A 512 46.86 -6.48 -9.16
CA THR A 512 46.90 -7.18 -7.85
C THR A 512 46.10 -6.44 -6.78
N THR A 513 45.30 -5.43 -7.14
CA THR A 513 44.67 -4.45 -6.23
C THR A 513 43.42 -4.97 -5.51
N VAL A 514 43.02 -6.23 -5.73
CA VAL A 514 41.83 -6.91 -5.17
C VAL A 514 40.52 -6.10 -5.25
N THR A 515 40.45 -5.06 -6.08
CA THR A 515 39.32 -4.12 -6.19
C THR A 515 38.75 -4.08 -7.61
N ASP A 516 39.25 -4.95 -8.47
CA ASP A 516 38.79 -5.15 -9.83
C ASP A 516 38.68 -6.65 -10.12
N LEU A 517 38.00 -7.01 -11.21
CA LEU A 517 37.68 -8.41 -11.53
C LEU A 517 38.92 -9.29 -11.67
N GLN A 518 39.95 -8.83 -12.40
CA GLN A 518 41.17 -9.63 -12.61
C GLN A 518 42.02 -9.71 -11.33
N GLY A 519 41.99 -8.69 -10.48
CA GLY A 519 42.75 -8.53 -9.25
C GLY A 519 42.26 -9.40 -8.10
N MET A 520 41.03 -9.92 -8.18
CA MET A 520 40.51 -10.93 -7.26
C MET A 520 41.44 -12.14 -7.11
N LYS A 521 42.26 -12.46 -8.12
CA LYS A 521 43.24 -13.55 -8.09
C LYS A 521 44.26 -13.39 -6.95
N SER A 522 44.47 -12.16 -6.47
CA SER A 522 45.36 -11.84 -5.35
C SER A 522 44.65 -11.82 -3.99
N GLY A 523 43.31 -11.95 -3.95
CA GLY A 523 42.49 -11.85 -2.74
C GLY A 523 41.46 -12.97 -2.66
N LEU A 524 41.92 -14.22 -2.70
CA LEU A 524 41.05 -15.40 -2.85
C LEU A 524 40.11 -15.66 -1.65
N ALA A 525 40.36 -15.08 -0.48
CA ALA A 525 39.54 -15.27 0.72
C ALA A 525 38.47 -14.18 0.93
N SER A 526 38.51 -13.09 0.17
CA SER A 526 37.56 -11.98 0.31
C SER A 526 36.22 -12.30 -0.36
N ASN A 527 35.12 -11.77 0.19
CA ASN A 527 33.83 -11.79 -0.48
C ASN A 527 33.75 -10.62 -1.47
N TYR A 528 33.18 -10.88 -2.65
CA TYR A 528 33.09 -9.90 -3.73
C TYR A 528 31.66 -9.74 -4.22
N ALA A 529 31.31 -8.50 -4.57
CA ALA A 529 30.09 -8.22 -5.28
C ALA A 529 30.37 -7.31 -6.49
N LEU A 530 29.62 -7.48 -7.58
CA LEU A 530 29.65 -6.49 -8.66
C LEU A 530 28.82 -5.27 -8.25
N GLY A 531 29.35 -4.07 -8.49
CA GLY A 531 28.61 -2.81 -8.33
C GLY A 531 28.31 -2.08 -9.65
N ALA A 532 28.74 -2.66 -10.76
CA ALA A 532 28.48 -2.21 -12.13
C ALA A 532 28.60 -3.39 -13.11
N ASN A 533 28.04 -3.23 -14.31
CA ASN A 533 28.34 -4.13 -15.42
C ASN A 533 29.80 -3.98 -15.85
N ILE A 534 30.46 -5.08 -16.19
CA ILE A 534 31.86 -5.10 -16.62
C ILE A 534 31.94 -5.48 -18.10
N ASP A 535 32.60 -4.64 -18.89
CA ASP A 535 33.02 -4.97 -20.25
C ASP A 535 34.41 -5.63 -20.22
N ALA A 536 34.44 -6.92 -20.59
CA ALA A 536 35.65 -7.73 -20.62
C ALA A 536 36.23 -7.93 -22.03
N THR A 537 35.83 -7.13 -23.02
CA THR A 537 36.29 -7.23 -24.42
C THR A 537 37.82 -7.26 -24.55
N LEU A 538 38.52 -6.47 -23.72
CA LEU A 538 39.98 -6.39 -23.70
C LEU A 538 40.68 -7.71 -23.38
N THR A 539 40.00 -8.63 -22.67
CA THR A 539 40.59 -9.90 -22.25
C THR A 539 41.04 -10.75 -23.43
N SER A 540 40.41 -10.63 -24.60
CA SER A 540 40.79 -11.37 -25.81
C SER A 540 42.26 -11.17 -26.25
N GLY A 541 42.85 -10.01 -25.96
CA GLY A 541 44.26 -9.71 -26.24
C GLY A 541 45.22 -9.97 -25.08
N TRP A 542 44.72 -10.35 -23.91
CA TRP A 542 45.54 -10.51 -22.71
C TRP A 542 46.36 -11.81 -22.75
N ASN A 543 47.50 -11.80 -22.05
CA ASN A 543 48.34 -12.98 -21.82
C ASN A 543 48.72 -13.71 -23.12
N ALA A 544 49.19 -12.95 -24.13
CA ALA A 544 49.50 -13.46 -25.46
C ALA A 544 48.32 -14.20 -26.14
N GLY A 545 47.10 -13.69 -25.92
CA GLY A 545 45.86 -14.28 -26.44
C GLY A 545 45.25 -15.38 -25.57
N ALA A 546 45.90 -15.75 -24.45
CA ALA A 546 45.38 -16.72 -23.49
C ALA A 546 44.20 -16.17 -22.66
N GLY A 547 43.85 -14.89 -22.76
CA GLY A 547 42.64 -14.37 -22.12
C GLY A 547 42.84 -13.88 -20.69
N PHE A 548 41.73 -13.71 -19.99
CA PHE A 548 41.65 -13.50 -18.54
C PHE A 548 42.22 -14.70 -17.78
N VAL A 549 42.94 -14.43 -16.68
CA VAL A 549 43.49 -15.48 -15.81
C VAL A 549 42.40 -15.93 -14.83
N PRO A 550 41.97 -17.21 -14.84
CA PRO A 550 40.95 -17.72 -13.92
C PRO A 550 41.21 -17.40 -12.44
N ILE A 551 40.15 -17.10 -11.69
CA ILE A 551 40.22 -16.84 -10.26
C ILE A 551 40.26 -18.17 -9.49
N GLY A 552 41.36 -18.41 -8.79
CA GLY A 552 41.59 -19.64 -8.03
C GLY A 552 41.98 -20.83 -8.92
N THR A 553 42.75 -21.75 -8.35
CA THR A 553 43.18 -23.01 -8.98
C THR A 553 42.87 -24.20 -8.07
N PRO A 554 42.90 -25.45 -8.54
CA PRO A 554 42.70 -26.61 -7.66
C PRO A 554 43.64 -26.67 -6.45
N GLY A 555 44.88 -26.16 -6.58
CA GLY A 555 45.84 -26.11 -5.46
C GLY A 555 45.66 -24.88 -4.56
N THR A 556 45.10 -23.80 -5.08
CA THR A 556 44.80 -22.54 -4.36
C THR A 556 43.41 -22.04 -4.75
N PRO A 557 42.34 -22.68 -4.24
CA PRO A 557 40.98 -22.38 -4.66
C PRO A 557 40.52 -21.00 -4.16
N PHE A 558 39.53 -20.42 -4.83
CA PHE A 558 38.80 -19.26 -4.32
C PHE A 558 37.99 -19.66 -3.09
N MET A 559 38.15 -18.94 -1.98
CA MET A 559 37.56 -19.19 -0.65
C MET A 559 36.48 -18.16 -0.26
N GLY A 560 36.27 -17.13 -1.07
CA GLY A 560 35.25 -16.11 -0.84
C GLY A 560 33.87 -16.47 -1.38
N ARG A 561 32.90 -15.59 -1.14
CA ARG A 561 31.59 -15.57 -1.83
C ARG A 561 31.63 -14.62 -3.01
N PHE A 562 30.75 -14.84 -3.99
CA PHE A 562 30.60 -13.93 -5.12
C PHE A 562 29.13 -13.69 -5.46
N ASP A 563 28.72 -12.41 -5.41
CA ASP A 563 27.38 -11.98 -5.80
C ASP A 563 27.45 -11.01 -6.98
N GLY A 564 26.81 -11.33 -8.10
CA GLY A 564 26.76 -10.40 -9.22
C GLY A 564 25.79 -9.23 -8.99
N LEU A 565 24.92 -9.28 -7.97
CA LEU A 565 23.93 -8.25 -7.62
C LEU A 565 23.11 -7.73 -8.82
N GLY A 566 22.86 -8.60 -9.80
CA GLY A 566 22.12 -8.25 -11.01
C GLY A 566 22.97 -7.65 -12.14
N HIS A 567 24.29 -7.68 -12.04
CA HIS A 567 25.20 -7.21 -13.06
C HIS A 567 25.72 -8.32 -13.97
N THR A 568 26.24 -7.88 -15.11
CA THR A 568 26.78 -8.75 -16.16
C THR A 568 28.25 -8.48 -16.40
N ILE A 569 28.96 -9.53 -16.81
CA ILE A 569 30.30 -9.48 -17.38
C ILE A 569 30.17 -9.86 -18.86
N THR A 570 30.51 -8.93 -19.75
CA THR A 570 30.32 -9.08 -21.19
C THR A 570 31.63 -9.39 -21.91
N ALA A 571 31.58 -10.19 -22.98
CA ALA A 571 32.70 -10.47 -23.87
C ALA A 571 33.97 -11.08 -23.21
N LEU A 572 33.80 -11.80 -22.09
CA LEU A 572 34.90 -12.43 -21.36
C LEU A 572 35.57 -13.53 -22.20
N THR A 573 36.89 -13.43 -22.38
CA THR A 573 37.71 -14.44 -23.07
C THR A 573 38.67 -15.10 -22.10
N ILE A 574 38.63 -16.42 -21.99
CA ILE A 574 39.51 -17.24 -21.12
C ILE A 574 40.03 -18.41 -21.95
N LYS A 575 41.34 -18.50 -22.19
CA LYS A 575 41.96 -19.54 -23.03
C LYS A 575 43.31 -20.04 -22.48
N PRO A 576 43.42 -20.41 -21.19
CA PRO A 576 44.69 -20.83 -20.61
C PRO A 576 45.16 -22.20 -21.12
N GLY A 577 44.26 -23.00 -21.73
CA GLY A 577 44.57 -24.37 -22.17
C GLY A 577 44.78 -25.38 -21.03
N SER A 578 44.53 -24.98 -19.78
CA SER A 578 44.73 -25.81 -18.58
C SER A 578 43.42 -26.43 -18.06
N ALA A 579 43.54 -27.36 -17.11
CA ALA A 579 42.38 -27.89 -16.39
C ALA A 579 41.77 -26.84 -15.45
N SER A 580 40.53 -27.06 -15.02
CA SER A 580 39.76 -26.20 -14.12
C SER A 580 39.70 -24.77 -14.63
N THR A 581 39.02 -24.60 -15.76
CA THR A 581 38.94 -23.32 -16.48
C THR A 581 37.53 -22.75 -16.42
N GLY A 582 37.42 -21.48 -16.03
CA GLY A 582 36.21 -20.66 -15.99
C GLY A 582 36.55 -19.29 -15.42
N LEU A 583 35.59 -18.37 -15.25
CA LEU A 583 35.83 -17.13 -14.49
C LEU A 583 36.49 -17.47 -13.15
N PHE A 584 35.95 -18.47 -12.46
CA PHE A 584 36.61 -19.17 -11.36
C PHE A 584 37.17 -20.49 -11.85
N GLY A 585 38.47 -20.70 -11.65
CA GLY A 585 39.11 -21.97 -12.02
C GLY A 585 38.66 -23.09 -11.09
N ALA A 586 38.86 -22.90 -9.79
CA ALA A 586 38.34 -23.79 -8.75
C ALA A 586 37.89 -23.04 -7.50
N THR A 587 36.86 -23.57 -6.85
CA THR A 587 36.24 -22.98 -5.65
C THR A 587 36.38 -23.92 -4.45
N GLY A 588 36.41 -23.33 -3.25
CA GLY A 588 36.39 -24.08 -2.00
C GLY A 588 35.06 -24.69 -1.64
N PRO A 589 34.97 -25.26 -0.43
CA PRO A 589 33.73 -25.79 0.09
C PRO A 589 32.82 -24.71 0.70
N ASN A 590 31.51 -24.96 0.70
CA ASN A 590 30.48 -24.15 1.38
C ASN A 590 30.40 -22.67 0.94
N LEU A 591 30.68 -22.39 -0.33
CA LEU A 591 30.62 -21.05 -0.90
C LEU A 591 29.27 -20.78 -1.59
N THR A 592 28.97 -19.50 -1.80
CA THR A 592 27.76 -19.07 -2.51
C THR A 592 28.18 -18.22 -3.71
N PHE A 593 27.71 -18.61 -4.88
CA PHE A 593 27.79 -17.89 -6.14
C PHE A 593 26.38 -17.58 -6.61
N GLN A 594 26.04 -16.30 -6.75
CA GLN A 594 24.67 -15.93 -7.08
C GLN A 594 24.55 -14.65 -7.91
N ASN A 595 23.46 -14.55 -8.67
CA ASN A 595 23.09 -13.36 -9.45
C ASN A 595 24.16 -12.94 -10.47
N ILE A 596 24.83 -13.89 -11.12
CA ILE A 596 25.96 -13.65 -12.04
C ILE A 596 25.54 -13.87 -13.50
N GLY A 597 25.73 -12.88 -14.36
CA GLY A 597 25.46 -13.00 -15.79
C GLY A 597 26.73 -12.91 -16.63
N LEU A 598 27.07 -13.95 -17.38
CA LEU A 598 28.13 -13.93 -18.40
C LEU A 598 27.51 -13.79 -19.79
N VAL A 599 27.80 -12.68 -20.47
CA VAL A 599 27.15 -12.31 -21.72
C VAL A 599 28.14 -12.33 -22.89
N GLY A 600 27.95 -13.25 -23.84
CA GLY A 600 28.89 -13.47 -24.94
C GLY A 600 30.27 -13.96 -24.47
N GLY A 601 31.30 -13.74 -25.28
CA GLY A 601 32.67 -14.18 -24.98
C GLY A 601 32.95 -15.65 -25.31
N SER A 602 34.10 -16.15 -24.87
CA SER A 602 34.56 -17.52 -25.15
C SER A 602 35.48 -18.05 -24.05
N VAL A 603 35.15 -19.25 -23.55
CA VAL A 603 35.97 -19.98 -22.59
C VAL A 603 36.50 -21.26 -23.25
N ILE A 604 37.82 -21.41 -23.32
CA ILE A 604 38.51 -22.57 -23.89
C ILE A 604 39.49 -23.13 -22.86
N GLY A 605 39.29 -24.38 -22.43
CA GLY A 605 40.12 -25.04 -21.43
C GLY A 605 40.37 -26.52 -21.74
N ALA A 606 40.92 -27.25 -20.76
CA ALA A 606 41.09 -28.69 -20.81
C ALA A 606 40.02 -29.40 -19.96
N ALA A 607 40.43 -30.22 -18.98
CA ALA A 607 39.51 -30.93 -18.10
C ALA A 607 38.82 -29.98 -17.10
N GLY A 608 37.51 -30.12 -16.86
CA GLY A 608 36.76 -29.28 -15.93
C GLY A 608 36.62 -27.85 -16.44
N THR A 609 36.05 -27.67 -17.64
CA THR A 609 35.88 -26.35 -18.26
C THR A 609 34.42 -25.92 -18.15
N GLY A 610 34.18 -24.77 -17.52
CA GLY A 610 32.86 -24.13 -17.40
C GLY A 610 32.94 -22.64 -17.68
N GLY A 611 31.85 -22.02 -18.16
CA GLY A 611 31.83 -20.57 -18.37
C GLY A 611 32.10 -19.78 -17.09
N LEU A 612 31.40 -20.14 -16.01
CA LEU A 612 31.50 -19.49 -14.71
C LEU A 612 32.50 -20.20 -13.79
N ILE A 613 32.37 -21.51 -13.61
CA ILE A 613 33.23 -22.29 -12.70
C ILE A 613 33.81 -23.50 -13.45
N GLY A 614 35.12 -23.67 -13.40
CA GLY A 614 35.78 -24.90 -13.85
C GLY A 614 35.45 -26.08 -12.94
N THR A 615 35.92 -26.02 -11.69
CA THR A 615 35.62 -27.02 -10.64
C THR A 615 34.94 -26.38 -9.43
N ASN A 616 33.68 -26.73 -9.19
CA ASN A 616 32.93 -26.27 -8.03
C ASN A 616 33.16 -27.20 -6.83
N GLY A 617 33.61 -26.63 -5.72
CA GLY A 617 33.95 -27.34 -4.50
C GLY A 617 32.74 -27.96 -3.79
N THR A 618 33.04 -28.75 -2.76
CA THR A 618 32.04 -29.48 -1.96
C THR A 618 31.03 -28.52 -1.31
N SER A 619 29.74 -28.77 -1.53
CA SER A 619 28.62 -28.01 -0.95
C SER A 619 28.56 -26.54 -1.36
N SER A 620 29.33 -26.11 -2.35
CA SER A 620 29.29 -24.74 -2.88
C SER A 620 28.12 -24.58 -3.86
N THR A 621 27.31 -23.55 -3.67
CA THR A 621 26.06 -23.35 -4.41
C THR A 621 26.23 -22.36 -5.55
N VAL A 622 25.57 -22.64 -6.68
CA VAL A 622 25.43 -21.70 -7.81
C VAL A 622 23.95 -21.44 -8.02
N SER A 623 23.53 -20.19 -7.93
CA SER A 623 22.12 -19.84 -8.09
C SER A 623 21.91 -18.59 -8.92
N ASN A 624 20.76 -18.48 -9.58
CA ASN A 624 20.37 -17.28 -10.32
C ASN A 624 21.45 -16.77 -11.28
N SER A 625 22.16 -17.68 -11.94
CA SER A 625 23.37 -17.37 -12.71
C SER A 625 23.33 -17.97 -14.10
N TYR A 626 23.97 -17.31 -15.06
CA TYR A 626 23.91 -17.75 -16.44
C TYR A 626 25.15 -17.44 -17.28
N ASN A 627 25.30 -18.21 -18.35
CA ASN A 627 26.31 -17.97 -19.38
C ASN A 627 25.70 -18.07 -20.79
N THR A 628 25.96 -17.07 -21.62
CA THR A 628 25.56 -17.05 -23.04
C THR A 628 26.76 -17.17 -23.99
N GLY A 629 27.99 -17.13 -23.47
CA GLY A 629 29.23 -17.32 -24.22
C GLY A 629 29.52 -18.78 -24.55
N ASN A 630 30.31 -19.01 -25.61
CA ASN A 630 30.66 -20.36 -26.05
C ASN A 630 31.72 -20.98 -25.11
N VAL A 631 31.58 -22.27 -24.83
CA VAL A 631 32.51 -23.03 -23.98
C VAL A 631 33.09 -24.21 -24.76
N SER A 632 34.41 -24.35 -24.77
CA SER A 632 35.12 -25.47 -25.37
C SER A 632 36.11 -26.09 -24.39
N GLY A 633 36.11 -27.41 -24.25
CA GLY A 633 36.93 -28.12 -23.28
C GLY A 633 37.33 -29.53 -23.71
N ALA A 634 38.05 -30.23 -22.85
CA ALA A 634 38.40 -31.63 -23.04
C ALA A 634 37.38 -32.56 -22.36
N SER A 635 37.59 -32.90 -21.09
CA SER A 635 36.65 -33.69 -20.27
C SER A 635 35.92 -32.81 -19.25
N GLY A 636 34.70 -33.18 -18.85
CA GLY A 636 33.93 -32.40 -17.86
C GLY A 636 33.67 -30.96 -18.34
N THR A 637 33.17 -30.82 -19.57
CA THR A 637 32.92 -29.52 -20.20
C THR A 637 31.44 -29.15 -20.03
N GLY A 638 31.16 -28.03 -19.37
CA GLY A 638 29.80 -27.53 -19.13
C GLY A 638 29.62 -26.09 -19.59
N GLY A 639 28.42 -25.71 -20.04
CA GLY A 639 28.18 -24.31 -20.43
C GLY A 639 28.28 -23.32 -19.28
N LEU A 640 27.94 -23.72 -18.05
CA LEU A 640 28.07 -22.87 -16.85
C LEU A 640 29.13 -23.40 -15.88
N VAL A 641 29.07 -24.70 -15.56
CA VAL A 641 29.99 -25.35 -14.61
C VAL A 641 30.64 -26.58 -15.26
N GLY A 642 31.96 -26.68 -15.22
CA GLY A 642 32.66 -27.86 -15.75
C GLY A 642 32.37 -29.09 -14.91
N THR A 643 32.88 -29.09 -13.68
CA THR A 643 32.68 -30.16 -12.69
C THR A 643 32.00 -29.61 -11.44
N ASN A 644 30.86 -30.18 -11.06
CA ASN A 644 30.18 -29.92 -9.79
C ASN A 644 30.37 -31.10 -8.83
N THR A 645 30.88 -30.84 -7.64
CA THR A 645 31.14 -31.91 -6.65
C THR A 645 29.86 -32.27 -5.90
N THR A 646 29.42 -31.48 -4.91
CA THR A 646 28.23 -31.83 -4.09
C THR A 646 27.24 -30.69 -3.89
N GLY A 647 27.55 -29.47 -4.35
CA GLY A 647 26.68 -28.30 -4.12
C GLY A 647 25.52 -28.18 -5.11
N ALA A 648 24.49 -27.44 -4.71
CA ALA A 648 23.29 -27.25 -5.53
C ALA A 648 23.51 -26.21 -6.64
N ILE A 649 23.00 -26.51 -7.83
CA ILE A 649 22.87 -25.57 -8.96
C ILE A 649 21.37 -25.33 -9.19
N SER A 650 20.92 -24.08 -9.06
CA SER A 650 19.50 -23.76 -9.15
C SER A 650 19.22 -22.45 -9.88
N ASN A 651 18.03 -22.32 -10.49
CA ASN A 651 17.63 -21.10 -11.19
C ASN A 651 18.72 -20.58 -12.13
N SER A 652 19.41 -21.48 -12.85
CA SER A 652 20.58 -21.14 -13.64
C SER A 652 20.46 -21.65 -15.07
N TYR A 653 21.11 -20.98 -16.02
CA TYR A 653 20.99 -21.39 -17.41
C TYR A 653 22.23 -21.15 -18.27
N ALA A 654 22.30 -21.88 -19.39
CA ALA A 654 23.32 -21.68 -20.40
C ALA A 654 22.73 -21.70 -21.81
N THR A 655 23.12 -20.75 -22.65
CA THR A 655 22.63 -20.64 -24.04
C THR A 655 23.74 -20.67 -25.10
N GLY A 656 25.00 -20.53 -24.69
CA GLY A 656 26.14 -20.64 -25.59
C GLY A 656 26.40 -22.06 -26.09
N ILE A 657 27.12 -22.20 -27.20
CA ILE A 657 27.50 -23.50 -27.76
C ILE A 657 28.53 -24.16 -26.84
N VAL A 658 28.37 -25.46 -26.57
CA VAL A 658 29.29 -26.25 -25.75
C VAL A 658 29.94 -27.36 -26.59
N ALA A 659 31.27 -27.40 -26.61
CA ALA A 659 32.04 -28.41 -27.32
C ALA A 659 33.07 -29.08 -26.40
N GLY A 660 32.97 -30.39 -26.20
CA GLY A 660 33.95 -31.18 -25.43
C GLY A 660 34.62 -32.23 -26.30
N SER A 661 35.94 -32.40 -26.21
CA SER A 661 36.65 -33.41 -27.01
C SER A 661 36.65 -34.81 -26.39
N ASN A 662 36.46 -34.92 -25.06
CA ASN A 662 36.52 -36.15 -24.29
C ASN A 662 35.22 -36.37 -23.48
N ALA A 663 35.28 -37.20 -22.44
CA ALA A 663 34.09 -37.62 -21.68
C ALA A 663 33.47 -36.50 -20.83
N GLY A 664 32.14 -36.50 -20.70
CA GLY A 664 31.37 -35.63 -19.79
C GLY A 664 31.17 -34.24 -20.36
N THR A 665 30.37 -34.12 -21.43
CA THR A 665 30.03 -32.83 -22.05
C THR A 665 28.55 -32.53 -21.84
N GLY A 666 28.23 -31.40 -21.20
CA GLY A 666 26.85 -31.00 -20.89
C GLY A 666 26.55 -29.55 -21.23
N GLY A 667 25.32 -29.25 -21.65
CA GLY A 667 24.94 -27.88 -22.00
C GLY A 667 25.00 -26.91 -20.81
N LEU A 668 24.68 -27.36 -19.59
CA LEU A 668 24.81 -26.56 -18.36
C LEU A 668 25.99 -27.03 -17.51
N VAL A 669 26.08 -28.33 -17.23
CA VAL A 669 27.10 -28.93 -16.35
C VAL A 669 27.79 -30.10 -17.05
N GLY A 670 29.12 -30.12 -17.07
CA GLY A 670 29.87 -31.23 -17.67
C GLY A 670 29.73 -32.51 -16.86
N SER A 671 30.23 -32.50 -15.62
CA SER A 671 30.15 -33.63 -14.69
C SER A 671 29.59 -33.19 -13.34
N ASN A 672 28.64 -33.95 -12.80
CA ASN A 672 28.00 -33.65 -11.51
C ASN A 672 28.03 -34.88 -10.57
N THR A 673 28.84 -34.85 -9.52
CA THR A 673 29.05 -36.02 -8.65
C THR A 673 27.83 -36.27 -7.74
N THR A 674 27.63 -35.48 -6.69
CA THR A 674 26.52 -35.59 -5.72
C THR A 674 25.74 -34.28 -5.45
N GLY A 675 25.82 -33.27 -6.34
CA GLY A 675 25.02 -32.02 -6.21
C GLY A 675 23.67 -32.05 -6.93
N THR A 676 22.66 -31.35 -6.42
CA THR A 676 21.35 -31.23 -7.10
C THR A 676 21.38 -30.21 -8.23
N VAL A 677 20.59 -30.44 -9.28
CA VAL A 677 20.35 -29.47 -10.36
C VAL A 677 18.85 -29.25 -10.47
N SER A 678 18.38 -28.01 -10.27
CA SER A 678 16.94 -27.72 -10.25
C SER A 678 16.58 -26.40 -10.91
N LYS A 679 15.36 -26.27 -11.46
CA LYS A 679 14.85 -25.01 -12.04
C LYS A 679 15.84 -24.38 -13.03
N SER A 680 16.51 -25.21 -13.81
CA SER A 680 17.65 -24.80 -14.63
C SER A 680 17.50 -25.30 -16.06
N TYR A 681 18.11 -24.60 -17.02
CA TYR A 681 17.96 -25.00 -18.42
C TYR A 681 19.19 -24.74 -19.28
N ALA A 682 19.28 -25.48 -20.37
CA ALA A 682 20.27 -25.25 -21.42
C ALA A 682 19.61 -25.22 -22.80
N SER A 683 20.01 -24.27 -23.64
CA SER A 683 19.45 -24.11 -25.00
C SER A 683 20.49 -24.06 -26.11
N GLY A 684 21.77 -23.92 -25.77
CA GLY A 684 22.86 -23.99 -26.74
C GLY A 684 23.10 -25.42 -27.26
N SER A 685 23.61 -25.55 -28.48
CA SER A 685 23.96 -26.86 -29.04
C SER A 685 25.16 -27.47 -28.32
N VAL A 686 25.15 -28.79 -28.15
CA VAL A 686 26.18 -29.55 -27.42
C VAL A 686 26.83 -30.57 -28.34
N THR A 687 28.16 -30.50 -28.46
CA THR A 687 28.96 -31.48 -29.24
C THR A 687 29.99 -32.15 -28.33
N GLY A 688 29.96 -33.48 -28.24
CA GLY A 688 30.89 -34.26 -27.43
C GLY A 688 31.69 -35.29 -28.24
N GLY A 689 33.01 -35.30 -28.10
CA GLY A 689 33.91 -36.26 -28.74
C GLY A 689 34.09 -37.57 -27.96
N GLY A 690 33.77 -37.60 -26.66
CA GLY A 690 33.87 -38.77 -25.81
C GLY A 690 32.54 -39.30 -25.28
N ALA A 691 32.59 -40.13 -24.25
CA ALA A 691 31.40 -40.69 -23.60
C ALA A 691 30.62 -39.62 -22.81
N ALA A 692 29.33 -39.87 -22.53
CA ALA A 692 28.46 -39.03 -21.70
C ALA A 692 28.32 -37.58 -22.24
N THR A 693 27.57 -37.44 -23.33
CA THR A 693 27.20 -36.13 -23.91
C THR A 693 25.72 -35.87 -23.68
N GLY A 694 25.35 -34.76 -23.02
CA GLY A 694 23.94 -34.45 -22.74
C GLY A 694 23.56 -32.99 -22.93
N GLY A 695 22.29 -32.74 -23.24
CA GLY A 695 21.79 -31.38 -23.49
C GLY A 695 21.84 -30.46 -22.27
N LEU A 696 21.67 -31.00 -21.05
CA LEU A 696 21.80 -30.26 -19.78
C LEU A 696 23.03 -30.72 -18.99
N LEU A 697 23.18 -32.03 -18.77
CA LEU A 697 24.30 -32.62 -18.03
C LEU A 697 25.05 -33.64 -18.89
N GLY A 698 26.39 -33.65 -18.83
CA GLY A 698 27.18 -34.73 -19.41
C GLY A 698 26.99 -36.02 -18.62
N SER A 699 27.43 -36.04 -17.36
CA SER A 699 27.25 -37.18 -16.46
C SER A 699 26.80 -36.80 -15.05
N THR A 700 26.05 -37.67 -14.37
CA THR A 700 25.78 -37.54 -12.93
C THR A 700 25.79 -38.84 -12.12
N GLN A 701 26.30 -38.80 -10.86
CA GLN A 701 26.61 -39.99 -10.05
C GLN A 701 25.66 -40.34 -8.87
N ALA A 702 24.82 -39.45 -8.32
CA ALA A 702 23.85 -39.84 -7.27
C ALA A 702 22.74 -38.82 -6.96
N ASN A 703 22.31 -38.01 -7.92
CA ASN A 703 21.54 -36.78 -7.61
C ASN A 703 20.15 -36.71 -8.18
N THR A 704 19.37 -35.79 -7.63
CA THR A 704 18.13 -35.33 -8.23
C THR A 704 18.41 -34.21 -9.24
N VAL A 705 18.01 -34.45 -10.48
CA VAL A 705 17.76 -33.42 -11.49
C VAL A 705 16.25 -33.21 -11.54
N SER A 706 15.79 -32.00 -11.21
CA SER A 706 14.35 -31.69 -11.15
C SER A 706 14.02 -30.39 -11.84
N ASP A 707 12.77 -30.22 -12.29
CA ASP A 707 12.24 -28.96 -12.81
C ASP A 707 13.16 -28.30 -13.85
N SER A 708 13.76 -29.09 -14.73
CA SER A 708 14.86 -28.61 -15.61
C SER A 708 14.66 -29.08 -17.04
N TYR A 709 15.24 -28.37 -18.00
CA TYR A 709 15.08 -28.76 -19.40
C TYR A 709 16.26 -28.46 -20.31
N ALA A 710 16.33 -29.19 -21.42
CA ALA A 710 17.27 -28.96 -22.51
C ALA A 710 16.54 -28.73 -23.85
N ALA A 711 16.93 -27.69 -24.58
CA ALA A 711 16.36 -27.36 -25.89
C ALA A 711 17.38 -27.40 -27.03
N GLY A 712 18.68 -27.41 -26.72
CA GLY A 712 19.73 -27.46 -27.73
C GLY A 712 19.91 -28.83 -28.37
N ASN A 713 20.38 -28.85 -29.61
CA ASN A 713 20.72 -30.09 -30.32
C ASN A 713 21.96 -30.76 -29.69
N VAL A 714 21.95 -32.08 -29.59
CA VAL A 714 23.03 -32.87 -28.98
C VAL A 714 23.65 -33.79 -30.03
N SER A 715 24.97 -33.68 -30.21
CA SER A 715 25.75 -34.56 -31.08
C SER A 715 26.91 -35.20 -30.32
N GLY A 716 27.00 -36.53 -30.28
CA GLY A 716 28.04 -37.24 -29.54
C GLY A 716 28.74 -38.33 -30.35
N ALA A 717 30.07 -38.39 -30.28
CA ALA A 717 30.86 -39.44 -30.95
C ALA A 717 31.06 -40.69 -30.08
N GLY A 718 31.00 -40.57 -28.74
CA GLY A 718 31.15 -41.69 -27.78
C GLY A 718 29.83 -42.29 -27.30
N ALA A 719 29.91 -43.23 -26.35
CA ALA A 719 28.74 -43.86 -25.73
C ALA A 719 28.01 -42.92 -24.74
N GLY A 720 26.68 -43.01 -24.66
CA GLY A 720 25.86 -42.25 -23.72
C GLY A 720 25.57 -40.84 -24.21
N VAL A 721 24.80 -40.71 -25.29
CA VAL A 721 24.34 -39.42 -25.82
C VAL A 721 22.86 -39.25 -25.49
N GLY A 722 22.54 -38.24 -24.68
CA GLY A 722 21.19 -38.01 -24.16
C GLY A 722 20.65 -36.62 -24.48
N GLY A 723 19.36 -36.50 -24.77
CA GLY A 723 18.73 -35.19 -24.99
C GLY A 723 18.79 -34.26 -23.76
N LEU A 724 18.71 -34.82 -22.54
CA LEU A 724 18.87 -34.10 -21.27
C LEU A 724 20.19 -34.46 -20.58
N ILE A 725 20.47 -35.75 -20.40
CA ILE A 725 21.65 -36.23 -19.66
C ILE A 725 22.38 -37.32 -20.44
N GLY A 726 23.70 -37.19 -20.59
CA GLY A 726 24.51 -38.21 -21.27
C GLY A 726 24.53 -39.54 -20.51
N SER A 727 24.84 -39.51 -19.21
CA SER A 727 24.79 -40.69 -18.32
C SER A 727 24.30 -40.30 -16.93
N SER A 728 23.35 -41.05 -16.34
CA SER A 728 22.76 -40.68 -15.05
C SER A 728 22.51 -41.89 -14.17
N ILE A 729 23.30 -42.09 -13.11
CA ILE A 729 22.97 -43.09 -12.08
C ILE A 729 22.13 -42.51 -10.92
N GLY A 730 21.60 -41.28 -11.09
CA GLY A 730 20.72 -40.58 -10.13
C GLY A 730 19.23 -40.55 -10.55
N THR A 731 18.46 -39.68 -9.90
CA THR A 731 17.01 -39.49 -10.15
C THR A 731 16.76 -38.30 -11.07
N VAL A 732 15.92 -38.47 -12.08
CA VAL A 732 15.44 -37.38 -12.95
C VAL A 732 13.93 -37.27 -12.80
N THR A 733 13.45 -36.08 -12.45
CA THR A 733 12.01 -35.82 -12.27
C THR A 733 11.60 -34.48 -12.85
N THR A 734 10.32 -34.33 -13.20
CA THR A 734 9.72 -33.06 -13.67
C THR A 734 10.57 -32.31 -14.70
N SER A 735 11.23 -33.04 -15.61
CA SER A 735 12.23 -32.48 -16.52
C SER A 735 11.95 -32.88 -17.97
N TYR A 736 12.47 -32.13 -18.94
CA TYR A 736 12.22 -32.46 -20.34
C TYR A 736 13.32 -32.09 -21.33
N ALA A 737 13.30 -32.73 -22.51
CA ALA A 737 14.19 -32.40 -23.63
C ALA A 737 13.40 -32.18 -24.93
N THR A 738 13.86 -31.24 -25.76
CA THR A 738 13.22 -30.92 -27.07
C THR A 738 14.19 -30.88 -28.25
N GLY A 739 15.50 -30.85 -28.02
CA GLY A 739 16.50 -30.85 -29.10
C GLY A 739 16.68 -32.22 -29.76
N SER A 740 17.22 -32.23 -30.98
CA SER A 740 17.56 -33.48 -31.67
C SER A 740 18.77 -34.16 -31.06
N VAL A 741 18.78 -35.49 -31.02
CA VAL A 741 19.90 -36.31 -30.55
C VAL A 741 20.51 -37.07 -31.72
N SER A 742 21.82 -36.94 -31.91
CA SER A 742 22.58 -37.63 -32.96
C SER A 742 23.92 -38.15 -32.43
N GLY A 743 24.43 -39.24 -32.99
CA GLY A 743 25.75 -39.73 -32.61
C GLY A 743 26.14 -41.05 -33.24
N ALA A 744 27.45 -41.34 -33.23
CA ALA A 744 28.02 -42.58 -33.75
C ALA A 744 28.16 -43.69 -32.67
N GLY A 745 27.90 -43.36 -31.41
CA GLY A 745 28.00 -44.28 -30.27
C GLY A 745 26.82 -45.26 -30.14
N SER A 746 27.03 -46.35 -29.40
CA SER A 746 26.07 -47.45 -29.24
C SER A 746 24.92 -47.19 -28.25
N GLN A 747 24.87 -46.01 -27.63
CA GLN A 747 23.93 -45.66 -26.56
C GLN A 747 23.38 -44.25 -26.79
N LEU A 748 22.25 -44.16 -27.50
CA LEU A 748 21.52 -42.92 -27.77
C LEU A 748 20.19 -42.96 -27.02
N GLY A 749 19.85 -41.88 -26.32
CA GLY A 749 18.60 -41.76 -25.60
C GLY A 749 17.97 -40.37 -25.77
N ALA A 750 16.66 -40.32 -25.96
CA ALA A 750 15.94 -39.08 -26.17
C ALA A 750 15.95 -38.16 -24.92
N LEU A 751 16.08 -38.74 -23.73
CA LEU A 751 16.27 -38.01 -22.47
C LEU A 751 17.60 -38.37 -21.80
N VAL A 752 17.83 -39.65 -21.50
CA VAL A 752 19.06 -40.15 -20.88
C VAL A 752 19.75 -41.15 -21.81
N GLY A 753 21.03 -40.91 -22.10
CA GLY A 753 21.81 -41.69 -23.07
C GLY A 753 22.40 -43.01 -22.54
N GLY A 754 22.93 -43.03 -21.32
CA GLY A 754 23.69 -44.15 -20.73
C GLY A 754 23.17 -44.59 -19.34
N ALA A 755 23.98 -45.36 -18.60
CA ALA A 755 23.65 -46.00 -17.30
C ALA A 755 22.64 -45.21 -16.48
N ALA A 756 21.53 -45.85 -16.09
CA ALA A 756 20.36 -45.18 -15.53
C ALA A 756 20.12 -45.47 -14.04
N GLY A 757 19.85 -44.41 -13.29
CA GLY A 757 19.03 -44.42 -12.10
C GLY A 757 17.54 -44.32 -12.47
N THR A 758 16.74 -43.58 -11.69
CA THR A 758 15.27 -43.55 -11.86
C THR A 758 14.82 -42.31 -12.62
N VAL A 759 14.03 -42.46 -13.69
CA VAL A 759 13.41 -41.35 -14.42
C VAL A 759 11.88 -41.39 -14.25
N THR A 760 11.31 -40.36 -13.63
CA THR A 760 9.86 -40.24 -13.39
C THR A 760 9.33 -38.90 -13.88
N THR A 761 8.06 -38.85 -14.28
CA THR A 761 7.32 -37.60 -14.62
C THR A 761 8.09 -36.63 -15.53
N SER A 762 8.90 -37.19 -16.43
CA SER A 762 9.84 -36.48 -17.30
C SER A 762 9.67 -36.93 -18.74
N PHE A 763 9.81 -35.99 -19.66
CA PHE A 763 9.31 -36.15 -21.03
C PHE A 763 10.31 -35.72 -22.09
N TRP A 764 10.18 -36.22 -23.31
CA TRP A 764 10.89 -35.68 -24.46
C TRP A 764 9.93 -35.48 -25.62
N ASN A 765 10.27 -34.53 -26.50
CA ASN A 765 9.56 -34.39 -27.77
C ASN A 765 10.02 -35.49 -28.75
N SER A 766 9.13 -36.42 -29.07
CA SER A 766 9.40 -37.55 -29.98
C SER A 766 9.52 -37.17 -31.45
N ASP A 767 8.96 -36.03 -31.85
CA ASP A 767 9.03 -35.56 -33.24
C ASP A 767 10.40 -34.93 -33.54
N THR A 768 11.02 -34.31 -32.53
CA THR A 768 12.28 -33.57 -32.70
C THR A 768 13.50 -34.33 -32.19
N SER A 769 13.34 -35.27 -31.24
CA SER A 769 14.47 -36.00 -30.66
C SER A 769 15.22 -36.87 -31.68
N LEU A 770 14.55 -37.32 -32.74
CA LEU A 770 15.00 -38.34 -33.69
C LEU A 770 15.31 -39.71 -33.07
N ILE A 771 15.01 -39.88 -31.78
CA ILE A 771 15.26 -41.08 -30.98
C ILE A 771 13.97 -41.49 -30.27
N ALA A 772 13.58 -42.76 -30.41
CA ALA A 772 12.31 -43.26 -29.90
C ALA A 772 12.35 -43.70 -28.42
N THR A 773 13.54 -43.93 -27.85
CA THR A 773 13.71 -44.52 -26.51
C THR A 773 14.63 -43.70 -25.62
N SER A 774 14.57 -43.94 -24.32
CA SER A 774 15.47 -43.36 -23.32
C SER A 774 15.84 -44.42 -22.29
N VAL A 775 17.07 -44.39 -21.79
CA VAL A 775 17.48 -45.28 -20.69
C VAL A 775 16.84 -44.81 -19.38
N GLY A 776 16.45 -45.73 -18.48
CA GLY A 776 15.97 -45.39 -17.13
C GLY A 776 14.51 -44.96 -17.01
N GLY A 777 13.79 -44.83 -18.14
CA GLY A 777 12.39 -44.44 -18.19
C GLY A 777 12.17 -43.06 -18.82
N GLY A 778 11.14 -42.36 -18.36
CA GLY A 778 10.58 -41.19 -19.01
C GLY A 778 9.66 -41.56 -20.17
N ARG A 779 8.97 -40.57 -20.75
CA ARG A 779 8.02 -40.80 -21.83
C ARG A 779 8.12 -39.81 -22.99
N GLY A 780 8.10 -40.33 -24.21
CA GLY A 780 8.01 -39.55 -25.43
C GLY A 780 6.59 -39.04 -25.65
N MET A 781 6.50 -37.79 -26.07
CA MET A 781 5.27 -37.11 -26.48
C MET A 781 5.54 -36.37 -27.77
N THR A 782 4.57 -36.32 -28.67
CA THR A 782 4.63 -35.47 -29.86
C THR A 782 4.75 -34.00 -29.49
N THR A 783 5.10 -33.15 -30.45
CA THR A 783 5.18 -31.70 -30.27
C THR A 783 3.85 -31.12 -29.78
N ALA A 784 2.73 -31.60 -30.31
CA ALA A 784 1.40 -31.14 -29.90
C ALA A 784 1.07 -31.56 -28.46
N GLU A 785 1.39 -32.80 -28.08
CA GLU A 785 1.21 -33.30 -26.72
C GLU A 785 2.10 -32.56 -25.71
N MET A 786 3.35 -32.29 -26.06
CA MET A 786 4.28 -31.50 -25.24
C MET A 786 3.86 -30.04 -25.07
N LYS A 787 2.95 -29.52 -25.89
CA LYS A 787 2.36 -28.18 -25.78
C LYS A 787 0.99 -28.18 -25.09
N THR A 788 0.47 -29.36 -24.73
CA THR A 788 -0.83 -29.49 -24.08
C THR A 788 -0.66 -29.47 -22.56
N GLN A 789 -1.18 -28.44 -21.89
CA GLN A 789 -0.95 -28.21 -20.46
C GLN A 789 -1.43 -29.37 -19.57
N ALA A 790 -2.57 -29.97 -19.90
CA ALA A 790 -3.14 -31.09 -19.14
C ALA A 790 -2.17 -32.28 -19.02
N ASN A 791 -1.28 -32.49 -19.99
CA ASN A 791 -0.30 -33.59 -19.96
C ASN A 791 0.75 -33.43 -18.86
N PHE A 792 0.88 -32.25 -18.26
CA PHE A 792 1.82 -31.96 -17.17
C PHE A 792 1.15 -31.82 -15.79
N THR A 793 -0.18 -31.64 -15.75
CA THR A 793 -0.92 -31.34 -14.51
C THR A 793 -2.06 -32.32 -14.20
N SER A 794 -2.21 -33.38 -14.99
CA SER A 794 -3.26 -34.39 -14.80
C SER A 794 -2.86 -35.71 -15.45
N ALA A 795 -3.49 -36.82 -15.07
CA ALA A 795 -3.30 -38.12 -15.73
C ALA A 795 -3.96 -38.13 -17.12
N THR A 796 -3.18 -38.39 -18.17
CA THR A 796 -3.64 -38.42 -19.56
C THR A 796 -3.07 -39.64 -20.31
N THR A 797 -3.70 -40.06 -21.40
CA THR A 797 -3.16 -41.16 -22.21
C THR A 797 -1.76 -40.82 -22.73
N ALA A 798 -1.48 -39.56 -23.06
CA ALA A 798 -0.20 -39.07 -23.56
C ALA A 798 0.94 -39.15 -22.53
N ASN A 799 0.65 -39.06 -21.23
CA ASN A 799 1.67 -39.12 -20.17
C ASN A 799 1.72 -40.46 -19.41
N GLY A 800 0.89 -41.43 -19.76
CA GLY A 800 0.91 -42.78 -19.15
C GLY A 800 -0.20 -43.01 -18.17
N SER A 801 -1.20 -42.14 -18.18
CA SER A 801 -2.27 -42.12 -17.19
C SER A 801 -1.69 -41.94 -15.77
N VAL A 802 -0.57 -41.20 -15.67
CA VAL A 802 0.08 -40.83 -14.42
C VAL A 802 0.03 -39.32 -14.32
N ASP A 803 -0.48 -38.80 -13.20
CA ASP A 803 -0.46 -37.36 -12.96
C ASP A 803 0.97 -36.90 -12.63
N PRO A 804 1.61 -36.07 -13.48
CA PRO A 804 2.95 -35.58 -13.20
C PRO A 804 2.98 -34.50 -12.12
N ALA A 805 1.84 -33.86 -11.83
CA ALA A 805 1.67 -32.80 -10.84
C ALA A 805 2.69 -31.66 -10.95
N TRP A 806 3.06 -31.23 -12.17
CA TRP A 806 3.99 -30.12 -12.35
C TRP A 806 3.40 -28.82 -11.77
N ASN A 807 4.17 -28.13 -10.94
CA ASN A 807 3.70 -26.94 -10.21
C ASN A 807 3.54 -25.73 -11.15
N SER A 808 2.32 -25.49 -11.63
CA SER A 808 1.96 -24.37 -12.52
C SER A 808 1.86 -23.00 -11.80
N THR A 809 1.89 -23.01 -10.47
CA THR A 809 1.81 -21.80 -9.64
C THR A 809 3.18 -21.19 -9.39
N ASN A 810 4.19 -22.01 -9.10
CA ASN A 810 5.49 -21.55 -8.61
C ASN A 810 6.68 -21.93 -9.50
N THR A 811 6.56 -22.97 -10.33
CA THR A 811 7.70 -23.47 -11.13
C THR A 811 7.50 -23.25 -12.62
N TRP A 812 6.34 -23.59 -13.17
CA TRP A 812 6.10 -23.64 -14.60
C TRP A 812 5.01 -22.67 -15.05
N VAL A 813 5.19 -22.04 -16.21
CA VAL A 813 4.16 -21.35 -17.00
C VAL A 813 3.97 -22.12 -18.29
N MET A 814 2.74 -22.23 -18.76
CA MET A 814 2.46 -22.80 -20.06
C MET A 814 1.32 -22.04 -20.73
N TYR A 815 1.52 -21.68 -21.99
CA TYR A 815 0.47 -21.16 -22.84
C TYR A 815 -0.07 -22.33 -23.65
N ASN A 816 -1.21 -22.86 -23.21
CA ASN A 816 -1.76 -24.12 -23.70
C ASN A 816 -1.88 -24.15 -25.23
N GLY A 817 -1.33 -25.19 -25.86
CA GLY A 817 -1.26 -25.37 -27.32
C GLY A 817 -0.15 -24.57 -28.02
N LEU A 818 0.51 -23.63 -27.34
CA LEU A 818 1.43 -22.67 -27.96
C LEU A 818 2.88 -22.94 -27.57
N THR A 819 3.15 -23.20 -26.28
CA THR A 819 4.50 -23.32 -25.74
C THR A 819 4.75 -24.66 -25.04
N TYR A 820 6.01 -25.08 -24.99
CA TYR A 820 6.47 -26.03 -23.97
C TYR A 820 6.37 -25.38 -22.56
N PRO A 821 6.52 -26.15 -21.47
CA PRO A 821 6.58 -25.59 -20.14
C PRO A 821 7.78 -24.65 -19.98
N LEU A 822 7.54 -23.43 -19.50
CA LEU A 822 8.54 -22.39 -19.29
C LEU A 822 8.79 -22.19 -17.80
N LEU A 823 10.04 -21.99 -17.41
CA LEU A 823 10.39 -21.79 -16.00
C LEU A 823 10.00 -20.39 -15.52
N ARG A 824 9.07 -20.31 -14.57
CA ARG A 824 8.59 -19.07 -13.93
C ARG A 824 9.69 -18.14 -13.42
N PRO A 825 10.78 -18.63 -12.78
CA PRO A 825 11.81 -17.75 -12.21
C PRO A 825 12.51 -16.82 -13.21
N PHE A 826 12.43 -17.09 -14.52
CA PHE A 826 13.06 -16.27 -15.56
C PHE A 826 12.07 -15.39 -16.34
N MET A 827 10.84 -15.27 -15.86
CA MET A 827 9.76 -14.56 -16.54
C MET A 827 9.24 -13.38 -15.72
N THR A 828 8.76 -12.35 -16.39
CA THR A 828 8.25 -11.11 -15.76
C THR A 828 6.73 -11.08 -15.74
N PRO A 829 6.06 -10.83 -14.60
CA PRO A 829 4.61 -10.61 -14.58
C PRO A 829 4.19 -9.45 -15.49
N LEU A 830 3.13 -9.63 -16.27
CA LEU A 830 2.55 -8.57 -17.11
C LEU A 830 1.03 -8.70 -17.15
N THR A 831 0.33 -7.61 -16.84
CA THR A 831 -1.12 -7.51 -17.08
C THR A 831 -1.38 -6.81 -18.41
N VAL A 832 -2.14 -7.46 -19.28
CA VAL A 832 -2.61 -6.93 -20.56
C VAL A 832 -4.07 -6.52 -20.41
N THR A 833 -4.34 -5.22 -20.50
CA THR A 833 -5.68 -4.65 -20.31
C THR A 833 -6.34 -4.39 -21.65
N ALA A 834 -7.59 -4.84 -21.84
CA ALA A 834 -8.38 -4.43 -23.01
C ALA A 834 -8.74 -2.95 -22.89
N ASN A 835 -8.57 -2.20 -23.97
CA ASN A 835 -8.96 -0.80 -23.99
C ASN A 835 -10.49 -0.71 -24.02
N ASN A 836 -11.04 0.27 -23.30
CA ASN A 836 -12.45 0.59 -23.37
C ASN A 836 -12.84 1.02 -24.79
N ASP A 837 -14.09 0.75 -25.17
CA ASP A 837 -14.66 1.20 -26.45
C ASP A 837 -16.05 1.80 -26.25
N THR A 838 -16.45 2.63 -27.21
CA THR A 838 -17.76 3.27 -27.24
C THR A 838 -18.31 3.27 -28.66
N LYS A 839 -19.57 2.87 -28.80
CA LYS A 839 -20.33 3.08 -30.03
C LYS A 839 -21.72 3.61 -29.72
N THR A 840 -22.35 4.26 -30.69
CA THR A 840 -23.77 4.58 -30.60
C THR A 840 -24.59 3.44 -31.18
N TYR A 841 -25.74 3.15 -30.58
CA TYR A 841 -26.67 2.14 -31.07
C TYR A 841 -26.93 2.32 -32.57
N ASN A 842 -26.67 1.25 -33.32
CA ASN A 842 -26.78 1.21 -34.77
C ASN A 842 -27.35 -0.13 -35.28
N GLY A 843 -28.01 -0.90 -34.41
CA GLY A 843 -28.64 -2.17 -34.77
C GLY A 843 -27.68 -3.31 -35.15
N LEU A 844 -26.36 -3.06 -35.13
CA LEU A 844 -25.34 -4.06 -35.48
C LEU A 844 -24.64 -4.60 -34.23
N ALA A 845 -24.47 -5.92 -34.20
CA ALA A 845 -23.71 -6.61 -33.15
C ALA A 845 -22.26 -6.11 -33.11
N TYR A 846 -21.73 -5.95 -31.91
CA TYR A 846 -20.32 -5.66 -31.69
C TYR A 846 -19.48 -6.95 -31.79
N SER A 847 -18.32 -6.84 -32.44
CA SER A 847 -17.36 -7.95 -32.59
C SER A 847 -15.93 -7.41 -32.49
N GLY A 848 -15.07 -8.08 -31.75
CA GLY A 848 -13.68 -7.69 -31.56
C GLY A 848 -13.47 -6.81 -30.32
N GLY A 849 -12.53 -5.87 -30.40
CA GLY A 849 -12.11 -5.02 -29.29
C GLY A 849 -11.37 -3.77 -29.79
N ASN A 850 -11.03 -2.87 -28.88
CA ASN A 850 -10.36 -1.60 -29.20
C ASN A 850 -8.84 -1.64 -28.93
N GLY A 851 -8.21 -2.79 -29.21
CA GLY A 851 -6.81 -3.01 -28.85
C GLY A 851 -6.62 -3.39 -27.37
N VAL A 852 -5.35 -3.53 -26.97
CA VAL A 852 -4.93 -3.81 -25.59
C VAL A 852 -3.74 -2.94 -25.23
N THR A 853 -3.52 -2.73 -23.94
CA THR A 853 -2.36 -2.03 -23.39
C THR A 853 -1.61 -2.94 -22.40
N PRO A 854 -0.30 -3.18 -22.58
CA PRO A 854 0.50 -2.82 -23.76
C PRO A 854 0.10 -3.65 -24.98
N ALA A 855 0.31 -3.10 -26.19
CA ALA A 855 0.12 -3.82 -27.44
C ALA A 855 1.19 -4.94 -27.61
N PRO A 856 0.87 -6.05 -28.30
CA PRO A 856 1.84 -7.13 -28.55
C PRO A 856 3.10 -6.63 -29.26
N SER A 857 4.26 -6.86 -28.64
CA SER A 857 5.58 -6.55 -29.19
C SER A 857 6.67 -7.34 -28.45
N GLY A 858 7.81 -7.56 -29.12
CA GLY A 858 8.93 -8.30 -28.53
C GLY A 858 8.54 -9.72 -28.09
N ASN A 859 8.61 -9.98 -26.78
CA ASN A 859 8.28 -11.29 -26.20
C ASN A 859 6.80 -11.47 -25.85
N LEU A 860 5.94 -10.46 -26.09
CA LEU A 860 4.49 -10.61 -26.05
C LEU A 860 4.00 -11.00 -27.45
N LEU A 861 3.78 -12.30 -27.66
CA LEU A 861 3.53 -12.95 -28.94
C LEU A 861 2.05 -13.30 -29.13
N GLY A 862 1.67 -13.65 -30.35
CA GLY A 862 0.32 -14.09 -30.71
C GLY A 862 -0.57 -12.98 -31.26
N THR A 863 -1.87 -13.25 -31.36
CA THR A 863 -2.88 -12.30 -31.82
C THR A 863 -3.93 -12.15 -30.74
N VAL A 864 -4.33 -10.91 -30.46
CA VAL A 864 -5.35 -10.65 -29.44
C VAL A 864 -6.68 -11.22 -29.91
N SER A 865 -7.27 -12.09 -29.10
CA SER A 865 -8.66 -12.53 -29.23
C SER A 865 -9.52 -11.80 -28.21
N TYR A 866 -10.78 -11.52 -28.55
CA TYR A 866 -11.73 -10.87 -27.65
C TYR A 866 -12.92 -11.78 -27.35
N SER A 867 -13.32 -11.81 -26.08
CA SER A 867 -14.50 -12.49 -25.56
C SER A 867 -15.23 -11.58 -24.55
N GLY A 868 -16.06 -12.15 -23.67
CA GLY A 868 -16.88 -11.40 -22.73
C GLY A 868 -18.25 -11.01 -23.29
N THR A 869 -19.05 -10.28 -22.50
CA THR A 869 -20.45 -9.93 -22.84
C THR A 869 -20.57 -8.91 -23.96
N SER A 870 -19.47 -8.27 -24.37
CA SER A 870 -19.41 -7.36 -25.51
C SER A 870 -19.59 -8.08 -26.85
N GLN A 871 -19.18 -9.33 -26.96
CA GLN A 871 -19.25 -10.05 -28.24
C GLN A 871 -20.70 -10.41 -28.55
N GLY A 872 -21.22 -9.89 -29.66
CA GLY A 872 -22.63 -10.00 -30.01
C GLY A 872 -23.53 -8.93 -29.38
N ALA A 873 -23.00 -8.00 -28.58
CA ALA A 873 -23.78 -6.95 -27.95
C ALA A 873 -24.36 -5.98 -29.00
N ILE A 874 -25.67 -5.75 -28.94
CA ILE A 874 -26.40 -4.86 -29.85
C ILE A 874 -26.99 -3.66 -29.10
N ASN A 875 -27.64 -3.92 -27.96
CA ASN A 875 -28.45 -2.95 -27.23
C ASN A 875 -27.61 -1.92 -26.46
N ALA A 876 -28.20 -0.79 -26.12
CA ALA A 876 -27.53 0.25 -25.33
C ALA A 876 -27.35 -0.20 -23.87
N ASN A 877 -26.11 -0.46 -23.48
CA ASN A 877 -25.70 -0.79 -22.12
C ASN A 877 -24.16 -0.73 -22.01
N SER A 878 -23.64 -1.00 -20.81
CA SER A 878 -22.24 -1.32 -20.56
C SER A 878 -22.02 -2.84 -20.65
N TYR A 879 -20.99 -3.25 -21.39
CA TYR A 879 -20.60 -4.64 -21.62
C TYR A 879 -19.10 -4.83 -21.35
N VAL A 880 -18.68 -6.06 -21.09
CA VAL A 880 -17.29 -6.41 -20.75
C VAL A 880 -16.54 -6.89 -22.01
N ILE A 881 -15.36 -6.32 -22.25
CA ILE A 881 -14.41 -6.74 -23.29
C ILE A 881 -13.29 -7.54 -22.61
N THR A 882 -13.24 -8.84 -22.83
CA THR A 882 -12.23 -9.72 -22.22
C THR A 882 -11.16 -10.08 -23.26
N PRO A 883 -9.89 -9.67 -23.07
CA PRO A 883 -8.80 -10.03 -23.99
C PRO A 883 -8.24 -11.43 -23.72
N GLY A 884 -7.57 -12.01 -24.72
CA GLY A 884 -6.92 -13.33 -24.65
C GLY A 884 -6.02 -13.60 -25.86
N GLY A 885 -5.51 -14.84 -25.96
CA GLY A 885 -4.83 -15.34 -27.16
C GLY A 885 -3.34 -15.00 -27.28
N LEU A 886 -2.78 -14.18 -26.38
CA LEU A 886 -1.35 -13.88 -26.33
C LEU A 886 -0.57 -14.93 -25.53
N TYR A 887 0.71 -15.10 -25.89
CA TYR A 887 1.65 -16.00 -25.22
C TYR A 887 3.05 -15.39 -25.19
N SER A 888 3.99 -16.08 -24.55
CA SER A 888 5.38 -15.62 -24.40
C SER A 888 6.38 -16.79 -24.47
N ASN A 889 7.68 -16.48 -24.55
CA ASN A 889 8.79 -17.44 -24.43
C ASN A 889 9.44 -17.40 -23.02
N GLN A 890 10.47 -18.22 -22.80
CA GLN A 890 11.16 -18.41 -21.51
C GLN A 890 11.69 -17.11 -20.90
N GLN A 891 12.10 -16.17 -21.75
CA GLN A 891 12.67 -14.88 -21.38
C GLN A 891 11.60 -13.81 -21.62
N GLY A 892 10.36 -14.03 -21.20
CA GLY A 892 9.30 -13.06 -21.47
C GLY A 892 8.34 -12.96 -20.31
N TYR A 893 7.05 -12.91 -20.59
CA TYR A 893 6.03 -12.52 -19.62
C TYR A 893 5.24 -13.68 -19.05
N ILE A 894 4.84 -13.56 -17.78
CA ILE A 894 3.73 -14.28 -17.17
C ILE A 894 2.49 -13.42 -17.37
N ILE A 895 1.66 -13.74 -18.36
CA ILE A 895 0.57 -12.88 -18.81
C ILE A 895 -0.68 -13.10 -17.94
N SER A 896 -1.22 -12.02 -17.40
CA SER A 896 -2.59 -11.92 -16.90
C SER A 896 -3.37 -10.92 -17.74
N TYR A 897 -4.70 -11.02 -17.72
CA TYR A 897 -5.57 -10.15 -18.49
C TYR A 897 -6.46 -9.32 -17.56
N ALA A 898 -6.73 -8.09 -17.97
CA ALA A 898 -7.72 -7.23 -17.35
C ALA A 898 -8.75 -6.80 -18.40
N ASP A 899 -10.02 -6.81 -17.98
CA ASP A 899 -11.12 -6.49 -18.87
C ASP A 899 -11.20 -4.98 -19.17
N GLY A 900 -11.68 -4.68 -20.37
CA GLY A 900 -12.14 -3.36 -20.78
C GLY A 900 -13.66 -3.28 -20.77
N THR A 901 -14.19 -2.10 -21.03
CA THR A 901 -15.63 -1.85 -21.10
C THR A 901 -16.03 -1.36 -22.49
N LEU A 902 -17.04 -1.99 -23.08
CA LEU A 902 -17.79 -1.46 -24.23
C LEU A 902 -19.01 -0.71 -23.70
N ASN A 903 -19.14 0.58 -23.99
CA ASN A 903 -20.36 1.33 -23.72
C ASN A 903 -21.12 1.62 -25.02
N ILE A 904 -22.26 0.95 -25.21
CA ILE A 904 -23.18 1.22 -26.31
C ILE A 904 -24.13 2.33 -25.86
N THR A 905 -23.91 3.53 -26.39
CA THR A 905 -24.71 4.72 -26.07
C THR A 905 -26.02 4.72 -26.86
N LYS A 906 -27.09 5.27 -26.25
CA LYS A 906 -28.40 5.36 -26.89
C LYS A 906 -28.33 6.24 -28.14
N LYS A 907 -29.05 5.86 -29.21
CA LYS A 907 -29.20 6.69 -30.42
C LYS A 907 -30.17 7.84 -30.13
N SER A 908 -29.75 9.07 -30.42
CA SER A 908 -30.64 10.23 -30.27
C SER A 908 -31.69 10.25 -31.37
N VAL A 909 -32.94 10.53 -31.01
CA VAL A 909 -34.10 10.61 -31.92
C VAL A 909 -34.95 11.84 -31.63
N THR A 910 -35.54 12.42 -32.67
CA THR A 910 -36.35 13.64 -32.58
C THR A 910 -37.82 13.38 -32.86
N ILE A 911 -38.68 14.19 -32.24
CA ILE A 911 -40.12 14.24 -32.51
C ILE A 911 -40.35 15.08 -33.77
N ALA A 912 -41.16 14.59 -34.70
CA ALA A 912 -41.57 15.31 -35.91
C ALA A 912 -43.06 15.13 -36.18
N GLY A 913 -43.66 16.10 -36.89
CA GLY A 913 -45.05 15.98 -37.37
C GLY A 913 -46.13 16.20 -36.32
N THR A 914 -45.81 16.82 -35.18
CA THR A 914 -46.82 17.25 -34.20
C THR A 914 -47.73 18.33 -34.81
N VAL A 915 -49.05 18.18 -34.65
CA VAL A 915 -50.07 19.10 -35.14
C VAL A 915 -51.00 19.47 -33.98
N ALA A 916 -51.15 20.78 -33.75
CA ALA A 916 -52.02 21.33 -32.72
C ALA A 916 -53.35 21.80 -33.32
N ASP A 917 -54.43 21.68 -32.54
CA ASP A 917 -55.76 22.11 -32.96
C ASP A 917 -55.95 23.61 -32.75
N THR A 918 -56.61 24.24 -33.72
CA THR A 918 -57.10 25.61 -33.57
C THR A 918 -58.31 25.60 -32.62
N LYS A 919 -58.35 26.55 -31.68
CA LYS A 919 -59.49 26.72 -30.77
C LYS A 919 -60.17 28.07 -30.91
N VAL A 920 -61.41 28.16 -30.45
CA VAL A 920 -62.09 29.44 -30.23
C VAL A 920 -61.70 29.97 -28.86
N TYR A 921 -61.49 31.28 -28.75
CA TYR A 921 -61.12 31.95 -27.50
C TYR A 921 -62.02 31.55 -26.33
N ASN A 922 -61.43 31.05 -25.25
CA ASN A 922 -62.12 30.58 -24.04
C ASN A 922 -61.47 31.07 -22.73
N GLY A 923 -60.45 31.93 -22.81
CA GLY A 923 -59.81 32.54 -21.63
C GLY A 923 -58.63 31.76 -21.01
N ASP A 924 -58.31 30.55 -21.49
CA ASP A 924 -57.19 29.75 -21.02
C ASP A 924 -56.12 29.49 -22.11
N THR A 925 -54.99 28.90 -21.71
CA THR A 925 -53.91 28.50 -22.63
C THR A 925 -53.97 27.03 -23.04
N LEU A 926 -54.92 26.23 -22.54
CA LEU A 926 -54.98 24.80 -22.82
C LEU A 926 -55.23 24.56 -24.31
N ALA A 927 -54.49 23.62 -24.88
CA ALA A 927 -54.60 23.22 -26.28
C ALA A 927 -54.81 21.71 -26.40
N THR A 928 -55.26 21.27 -27.57
CA THR A 928 -55.31 19.84 -27.94
C THR A 928 -54.42 19.61 -29.15
N LEU A 929 -53.95 18.38 -29.32
CA LEU A 929 -53.19 17.94 -30.49
C LEU A 929 -54.06 17.01 -31.32
N SER A 930 -54.27 17.32 -32.60
CA SER A 930 -54.87 16.39 -33.56
C SER A 930 -53.88 15.32 -34.01
N ASN A 931 -52.58 15.58 -33.88
CA ASN A 931 -51.53 14.59 -34.09
C ASN A 931 -50.38 14.85 -33.10
N ILE A 932 -50.06 13.86 -32.27
CA ILE A 932 -48.94 13.95 -31.32
C ILE A 932 -47.57 13.94 -32.04
N GLY A 933 -47.52 13.51 -33.30
CA GLY A 933 -46.31 13.34 -34.08
C GLY A 933 -45.77 11.90 -34.03
N ALA A 934 -44.58 11.72 -34.57
CA ALA A 934 -43.86 10.44 -34.61
C ALA A 934 -42.36 10.65 -34.40
N VAL A 935 -41.66 9.56 -34.12
CA VAL A 935 -40.20 9.55 -34.03
C VAL A 935 -39.60 9.36 -35.43
N ALA A 936 -38.77 10.30 -35.89
CA ALA A 936 -38.40 10.40 -37.30
C ALA A 936 -37.23 9.49 -37.75
N THR A 937 -36.40 8.96 -36.83
CA THR A 937 -35.09 8.37 -37.20
C THR A 937 -34.73 7.12 -36.38
N GLY A 938 -35.52 6.05 -36.51
CA GLY A 938 -35.10 4.72 -36.07
C GLY A 938 -33.89 4.21 -36.86
N VAL A 939 -33.22 3.17 -36.37
CA VAL A 939 -32.17 2.49 -37.12
C VAL A 939 -32.79 1.42 -38.02
N GLY A 940 -32.48 1.45 -39.32
CA GLY A 940 -33.01 0.48 -40.28
C GLY A 940 -34.53 0.56 -40.41
N THR A 941 -35.22 -0.56 -40.18
CA THR A 941 -36.69 -0.67 -40.21
C THR A 941 -37.33 -0.65 -38.81
N GLU A 942 -36.57 -0.32 -37.78
CA GLU A 942 -37.07 -0.23 -36.41
C GLU A 942 -38.02 0.96 -36.26
N THR A 943 -39.14 0.73 -35.56
CA THR A 943 -40.12 1.76 -35.19
C THR A 943 -40.17 1.90 -33.67
N LEU A 944 -40.49 3.11 -33.21
CA LEU A 944 -40.68 3.45 -31.80
C LEU A 944 -42.05 4.09 -31.62
N VAL A 945 -42.68 3.84 -30.48
CA VAL A 945 -43.99 4.43 -30.15
C VAL A 945 -43.76 5.72 -29.38
N LEU A 946 -44.28 6.84 -29.89
CA LEU A 946 -44.28 8.11 -29.16
C LEU A 946 -45.53 8.18 -28.28
N THR A 947 -45.37 8.51 -27.01
CA THR A 947 -46.47 8.66 -26.03
C THR A 947 -46.39 10.00 -25.31
N GLY A 948 -47.51 10.40 -24.70
CA GLY A 948 -47.70 11.74 -24.16
C GLY A 948 -47.85 12.78 -25.27
N PRO A 949 -47.88 14.08 -24.91
CA PRO A 949 -48.02 14.64 -23.57
C PRO A 949 -49.45 14.46 -23.03
N SER A 950 -49.62 14.46 -21.70
CA SER A 950 -50.94 14.50 -21.07
C SER A 950 -51.66 15.82 -21.41
N ALA A 951 -52.99 15.81 -21.49
CA ALA A 951 -53.79 16.97 -21.91
C ALA A 951 -53.47 18.27 -21.15
N GLY A 952 -53.16 18.20 -19.85
CA GLY A 952 -52.77 19.37 -19.04
C GLY A 952 -51.41 19.99 -19.38
N ASN A 953 -50.57 19.29 -20.13
CA ASN A 953 -49.21 19.72 -20.49
C ASN A 953 -49.10 20.24 -21.93
N ILE A 954 -50.23 20.51 -22.59
CA ILE A 954 -50.31 21.04 -23.94
C ILE A 954 -50.87 22.45 -23.85
N ASN A 955 -50.03 23.44 -24.15
CA ASN A 955 -50.41 24.83 -23.94
C ASN A 955 -49.98 25.72 -25.11
N PHE A 956 -50.85 26.65 -25.48
CA PHE A 956 -50.48 27.85 -26.21
C PHE A 956 -49.54 28.71 -25.37
N ASN A 957 -48.61 29.41 -26.02
CA ASN A 957 -47.72 30.38 -25.40
C ASN A 957 -48.45 31.63 -24.86
N THR A 958 -49.68 31.90 -25.33
CA THR A 958 -50.56 32.96 -24.84
C THR A 958 -52.04 32.54 -24.95
N LYS A 959 -52.92 33.20 -24.20
CA LYS A 959 -54.39 33.06 -24.31
C LYS A 959 -54.99 33.91 -25.43
N ASP A 960 -54.20 34.78 -26.06
CA ASP A 960 -54.68 35.79 -27.01
C ASP A 960 -54.99 35.23 -28.41
N VAL A 961 -55.99 35.83 -29.07
CA VAL A 961 -56.36 35.52 -30.45
C VAL A 961 -55.21 35.88 -31.40
N ALA A 962 -54.76 34.93 -32.20
CA ALA A 962 -53.73 35.15 -33.23
C ALA A 962 -53.89 34.12 -34.36
N THR A 963 -53.40 34.48 -35.55
CA THR A 963 -53.40 33.61 -36.74
C THR A 963 -52.43 32.43 -36.63
N ALA A 964 -51.41 32.52 -35.76
CA ALA A 964 -50.53 31.42 -35.38
C ALA A 964 -49.88 31.69 -34.02
N ASN A 965 -50.26 30.91 -33.01
CA ASN A 965 -49.62 30.85 -31.70
C ASN A 965 -48.73 29.59 -31.61
N LEU A 966 -47.70 29.63 -30.76
CA LEU A 966 -46.85 28.48 -30.49
C LEU A 966 -47.54 27.58 -29.46
N VAL A 967 -47.80 26.33 -29.82
CA VAL A 967 -48.30 25.31 -28.90
C VAL A 967 -47.14 24.41 -28.52
N THR A 968 -46.88 24.28 -27.22
CA THR A 968 -45.85 23.39 -26.67
C THR A 968 -46.53 22.23 -25.96
N GLY A 969 -46.23 21.01 -26.39
CA GLY A 969 -46.51 19.80 -25.64
C GLY A 969 -45.27 19.36 -24.86
N ALA A 970 -45.38 19.17 -23.54
CA ALA A 970 -44.28 18.74 -22.68
C ALA A 970 -44.57 17.40 -21.98
N GLY A 971 -43.55 16.56 -21.86
CA GLY A 971 -43.66 15.23 -21.25
C GLY A 971 -43.85 14.11 -22.27
N TYR A 972 -43.26 14.24 -23.46
CA TYR A 972 -43.16 13.14 -24.40
C TYR A 972 -42.22 12.04 -23.89
N SER A 973 -42.61 10.80 -24.14
CA SER A 973 -41.78 9.61 -23.90
C SER A 973 -41.83 8.65 -25.10
N ILE A 974 -40.86 7.75 -25.18
CA ILE A 974 -40.83 6.69 -26.19
C ILE A 974 -41.03 5.32 -25.52
N GLY A 975 -41.82 4.48 -26.17
CA GLY A 975 -42.02 3.07 -25.85
C GLY A 975 -41.58 2.17 -27.01
N ASP A 976 -41.52 0.88 -26.73
CA ASP A 976 -41.10 -0.13 -27.70
C ASP A 976 -42.09 -0.19 -28.89
N GLY A 977 -41.54 -0.28 -30.11
CA GLY A 977 -42.27 -0.61 -31.33
C GLY A 977 -41.73 -1.92 -31.91
N THR A 978 -41.26 -1.91 -33.16
CA THR A 978 -40.40 -3.00 -33.65
C THR A 978 -38.95 -2.88 -33.16
N GLY A 979 -38.53 -1.69 -32.71
CA GLY A 979 -37.28 -1.45 -31.98
C GLY A 979 -37.52 -1.23 -30.49
N THR A 980 -36.48 -1.47 -29.68
CA THR A 980 -36.53 -1.31 -28.21
C THR A 980 -36.18 0.12 -27.80
N ALA A 981 -37.06 0.82 -27.09
CA ALA A 981 -36.91 2.21 -26.67
C ALA A 981 -35.69 2.44 -25.77
N ASN A 982 -35.25 1.43 -25.00
CA ASN A 982 -34.04 1.52 -24.20
C ASN A 982 -32.78 1.80 -25.02
N ASN A 983 -32.78 1.51 -26.33
CA ASN A 983 -31.68 1.80 -27.25
C ASN A 983 -31.66 3.24 -27.75
N TYR A 984 -32.68 4.03 -27.41
CA TYR A 984 -32.90 5.36 -27.96
C TYR A 984 -33.10 6.41 -26.86
N ALA A 985 -32.77 7.64 -27.19
CA ALA A 985 -33.00 8.79 -26.32
C ALA A 985 -33.69 9.89 -27.13
N LEU A 986 -34.83 10.38 -26.64
CA LEU A 986 -35.45 11.58 -27.19
C LEU A 986 -34.50 12.78 -27.02
N SER A 987 -34.19 13.49 -28.10
CA SER A 987 -33.38 14.72 -28.05
C SER A 987 -34.07 15.83 -27.26
N SER A 988 -35.40 15.78 -27.15
CA SER A 988 -36.24 16.67 -26.35
C SER A 988 -37.50 15.92 -25.90
N THR A 989 -37.93 16.14 -24.66
CA THR A 989 -39.23 15.66 -24.13
C THR A 989 -40.36 16.65 -24.39
N SER A 990 -40.10 17.67 -25.22
CA SER A 990 -41.09 18.66 -25.66
C SER A 990 -41.04 18.83 -27.18
N ALA A 991 -42.21 19.04 -27.78
CA ALA A 991 -42.37 19.36 -29.19
C ALA A 991 -43.34 20.52 -29.36
N THR A 992 -43.13 21.31 -30.42
CA THR A 992 -43.93 22.51 -30.69
C THR A 992 -44.63 22.42 -32.03
N ALA A 993 -45.84 22.96 -32.10
CA ALA A 993 -46.61 23.13 -33.34
C ALA A 993 -47.26 24.52 -33.37
N ALA A 994 -47.67 24.97 -34.56
CA ALA A 994 -48.43 26.21 -34.70
C ALA A 994 -49.93 25.91 -34.79
N ALA A 995 -50.75 26.68 -34.08
CA ALA A 995 -52.21 26.66 -34.19
C ALA A 995 -52.80 28.05 -33.91
N ALA A 996 -54.02 28.32 -34.38
CA ALA A 996 -54.67 29.60 -34.14
C ALA A 996 -55.56 29.57 -32.88
N ILE A 997 -55.69 30.72 -32.22
CA ILE A 997 -56.82 31.01 -31.33
C ILE A 997 -57.69 31.99 -32.10
N THR A 998 -58.92 31.60 -32.42
CA THR A 998 -59.87 32.42 -33.20
C THR A 998 -60.80 33.20 -32.29
N THR A 999 -61.31 34.33 -32.80
CA THR A 999 -62.22 35.21 -32.06
C THR A 999 -63.50 34.47 -31.66
N LYS A 1000 -63.90 34.59 -30.39
CA LYS A 1000 -65.25 34.22 -29.96
C LYS A 1000 -66.22 35.34 -30.34
N ALA A 1001 -67.25 35.02 -31.12
CA ALA A 1001 -68.25 36.00 -31.51
C ALA A 1001 -69.00 36.51 -30.27
N LEU A 1002 -68.98 37.82 -30.06
CA LEU A 1002 -69.73 38.50 -29.02
C LEU A 1002 -70.97 39.15 -29.63
N THR A 1003 -72.14 38.79 -29.11
CA THR A 1003 -73.40 39.43 -29.49
C THR A 1003 -73.78 40.47 -28.44
N GLY A 1004 -73.62 41.74 -28.79
CA GLY A 1004 -74.11 42.85 -27.98
C GLY A 1004 -75.53 43.19 -28.37
N SER A 1005 -76.39 43.46 -27.39
CA SER A 1005 -77.69 44.08 -27.63
C SER A 1005 -77.75 45.44 -26.95
N ILE A 1006 -78.41 46.37 -27.63
CA ILE A 1006 -78.75 47.68 -27.07
C ILE A 1006 -80.27 47.73 -26.93
N SER A 1007 -80.73 48.20 -25.78
CA SER A 1007 -82.11 48.64 -25.62
C SER A 1007 -82.12 50.15 -25.71
N ALA A 1008 -83.02 50.70 -26.53
CA ALA A 1008 -83.23 52.12 -26.64
C ALA A 1008 -84.53 52.52 -25.93
N ALA A 1009 -84.53 53.70 -25.33
CA ALA A 1009 -85.74 54.34 -24.85
C ALA A 1009 -86.71 54.53 -26.02
N ASN A 1010 -87.99 54.29 -25.77
CA ASN A 1010 -89.03 54.79 -26.65
C ASN A 1010 -88.93 56.32 -26.70
N LYS A 1011 -89.02 56.89 -27.90
CA LYS A 1011 -89.06 58.34 -28.12
C LYS A 1011 -90.36 58.74 -28.82
N PRO A 1012 -90.92 59.91 -28.51
CA PRO A 1012 -91.89 60.57 -29.37
C PRO A 1012 -91.27 60.87 -30.74
N TYR A 1013 -92.08 60.85 -31.80
CA TYR A 1013 -91.63 61.17 -33.16
C TYR A 1013 -91.21 62.64 -33.26
N ASP A 1014 -89.95 62.90 -33.58
CA ASP A 1014 -89.33 64.24 -33.60
C ASP A 1014 -88.58 64.52 -34.92
N THR A 1015 -88.82 63.71 -35.95
CA THR A 1015 -88.10 63.69 -37.24
C THR A 1015 -86.61 63.35 -37.18
N THR A 1016 -86.03 63.18 -35.99
CA THR A 1016 -84.63 62.79 -35.83
C THR A 1016 -84.50 61.28 -35.67
N THR A 1017 -83.44 60.70 -36.22
CA THR A 1017 -83.16 59.26 -36.09
C THR A 1017 -82.40 58.91 -34.80
N SER A 1018 -82.13 59.90 -33.94
CA SER A 1018 -81.41 59.71 -32.68
C SER A 1018 -82.26 59.00 -31.64
N ALA A 1019 -81.74 57.92 -31.05
CA ALA A 1019 -82.37 57.15 -29.98
C ALA A 1019 -81.46 57.11 -28.73
N THR A 1020 -82.03 57.32 -27.55
CA THR A 1020 -81.30 57.25 -26.29
C THR A 1020 -81.15 55.80 -25.86
N ILE A 1021 -79.91 55.29 -25.76
CA ILE A 1021 -79.66 53.92 -25.29
C ILE A 1021 -79.91 53.85 -23.77
N THR A 1022 -80.86 53.03 -23.36
CA THR A 1022 -81.25 52.81 -21.94
C THR A 1022 -80.51 51.66 -21.29
N GLY A 1023 -79.99 50.73 -22.08
CA GLY A 1023 -79.27 49.58 -21.59
C GLY A 1023 -78.29 49.08 -22.63
N ARG A 1024 -77.10 48.70 -22.16
CA ARG A 1024 -76.12 47.96 -22.94
C ARG A 1024 -75.93 46.64 -22.22
N THR A 1025 -76.30 45.54 -22.86
CA THR A 1025 -76.03 44.21 -22.33
C THR A 1025 -75.17 43.45 -23.32
N LEU A 1026 -74.09 42.90 -22.79
CA LEU A 1026 -73.31 41.87 -23.44
C LEU A 1026 -73.70 40.56 -22.74
N ALA A 1027 -74.33 39.63 -23.46
CA ALA A 1027 -74.62 38.33 -22.87
C ALA A 1027 -73.29 37.67 -22.51
N ALA A 1028 -73.09 37.39 -21.22
CA ALA A 1028 -71.81 36.96 -20.67
C ALA A 1028 -71.28 35.71 -21.38
N GLY A 1029 -70.01 35.76 -21.73
CA GLY A 1029 -69.29 34.60 -22.24
C GLY A 1029 -67.80 34.81 -22.40
N VAL A 1030 -67.20 35.75 -21.66
CA VAL A 1030 -65.74 35.83 -21.50
C VAL A 1030 -65.46 36.11 -20.03
N LEU A 1031 -65.34 35.03 -19.25
CA LEU A 1031 -64.56 35.03 -18.02
C LEU A 1031 -63.22 34.39 -18.39
N GLY A 1032 -62.14 35.18 -18.22
CA GLY A 1032 -60.75 34.80 -18.49
C GLY A 1032 -60.00 35.81 -19.34
#